data_AF-A0A8T3XKF0-F1
#
_entry.id   AF-A0A8T3XKF0-F1
#
_cell.length_a   1.000
_cell.length_b   1.000
_cell.length_c   1.000
_cell.angle_alpha   90.00
_cell.angle_beta   90.00
_cell.angle_gamma   90.00
#
_symmetry.space_group_name_H-M   'P 1'
#
loop_
_entity.id
_entity.type
_entity.pdbx_description
1 polymer ?
#
loop_
_entity_poly.entity_id
_entity_poly.type
_entity_poly.pdbx_seq_one_letter_code
_entity_poly.pdbx_strand_id
1 'polypeptide(L)'
;MNGFEQACIEIAEEIKKYNPKTQHELNQLKLRVLNKYKSDGLKQIPKNADIFFAASESEREKFRELLSLKPVRTISGVSPIALMSEPYPCPHTMKGIGPCTYCPGGPGSPFGNVPQSYTGKEPSTRRSIRNNYDPYLIVFNRLEHYVAMGKIPDKAELIIQGGTFTFFPKAYQEYFVKYALKAMNDFSRLFFDSHGALDILKFKKFFELPRLVLGEDERTQKVHKKLTHIKNLDLDDLKAKKNIEELFFNGFFDFEKNKNNALGKQENNQQNETIASEQNGLLTSIEYANILAIKNLQNKLKTENNSNLTLKQIQKGNETALIRCVGLTIETKSDFGKLYHGNLMLELGCTRVEIGIQSIYDEVLEATSRGNTVADNIESIRILKDLGFKINAHYMPGLPLTTKEMDLIGLKTLFENPDYKPDMLKLYPCMVMEGTKLYDDWKNGKFNPLTTKEAAEMISEAKKFVPKWVRVMRVQRDIPSYITSAGVDRTNLRQYVEKICREKGIKCRCIRCREAGFHSMANFNNIQTTITEYEASGGKEFFIAAEDLKNDVLFGFCRLRFPSQFLRPEITENSALIRELHVFSAAAQIGKRSDDSFQHRGIGKNLLLKAEETAKQNGKDKMVIISGIGAREYFRKLGYVLEGPYMVKRI
;
A
#
# COMPACT_ATOMS: atom_id res chain seq x y z
N MET A 1 -24.62 -2.21 30.71
CA MET A 1 -24.54 -1.83 29.28
C MET A 1 -24.76 -0.33 29.19
N ASN A 2 -23.95 0.37 28.41
CA ASN A 2 -24.12 1.82 28.22
C ASN A 2 -25.08 2.12 27.05
N GLY A 3 -25.57 3.36 26.94
CA GLY A 3 -26.52 3.75 25.88
C GLY A 3 -26.00 3.56 24.45
N PHE A 4 -24.68 3.58 24.23
CA PHE A 4 -24.09 3.31 22.91
C PHE A 4 -24.17 1.82 22.51
N GLU A 5 -23.88 0.93 23.45
CA GLU A 5 -23.98 -0.51 23.25
C GLU A 5 -25.43 -0.94 23.04
N GLN A 6 -26.36 -0.39 23.84
CA GLN A 6 -27.80 -0.57 23.63
C GLN A 6 -28.25 -0.05 22.27
N ALA A 7 -27.77 1.12 21.84
CA ALA A 7 -28.06 1.63 20.50
C ALA A 7 -27.51 0.70 19.39
N CYS A 8 -26.33 0.11 19.55
CA CYS A 8 -25.78 -0.84 18.58
C CYS A 8 -26.61 -2.13 18.50
N ILE A 9 -27.04 -2.67 19.65
CA ILE A 9 -27.90 -3.84 19.74
C ILE A 9 -29.27 -3.54 19.12
N GLU A 10 -29.89 -2.41 19.46
CA GLU A 10 -31.18 -2.00 18.90
C GLU A 10 -31.09 -1.79 17.38
N ILE A 11 -30.01 -1.21 16.86
CA ILE A 11 -29.81 -1.12 15.41
C ILE A 11 -29.71 -2.52 14.78
N ALA A 12 -29.02 -3.47 15.41
CA ALA A 12 -28.92 -4.85 14.91
C ALA A 12 -30.31 -5.54 14.89
N GLU A 13 -31.13 -5.33 15.92
CA GLU A 13 -32.51 -5.83 15.98
C GLU A 13 -33.41 -5.17 14.92
N GLU A 14 -33.30 -3.85 14.73
CA GLU A 14 -34.03 -3.12 13.69
C GLU A 14 -33.63 -3.60 12.28
N ILE A 15 -32.34 -3.90 12.03
CA ILE A 15 -31.90 -4.49 10.75
C ILE A 15 -32.59 -5.84 10.53
N LYS A 16 -32.69 -6.68 11.57
CA LYS A 16 -33.38 -7.97 11.49
C LYS A 16 -34.86 -7.80 11.17
N LYS A 17 -35.51 -6.83 11.82
CA LYS A 17 -36.95 -6.57 11.71
C LYS A 17 -37.33 -5.97 10.36
N TYR A 18 -36.61 -4.96 9.90
CA TYR A 18 -36.95 -4.21 8.69
C TYR A 18 -36.19 -4.66 7.44
N ASN A 19 -35.16 -5.50 7.58
CA ASN A 19 -34.38 -6.10 6.50
C ASN A 19 -33.96 -5.10 5.39
N PRO A 20 -33.29 -3.99 5.75
CA PRO A 20 -32.91 -2.96 4.80
C PRO A 20 -32.01 -3.53 3.69
N LYS A 21 -32.26 -3.13 2.46
CA LYS A 21 -31.55 -3.59 1.25
C LYS A 21 -30.50 -2.61 0.78
N THR A 22 -30.59 -1.35 1.20
CA THR A 22 -29.66 -0.29 0.78
C THR A 22 -28.93 0.35 1.95
N GLN A 23 -27.74 0.91 1.67
CA GLN A 23 -27.02 1.70 2.68
C GLN A 23 -27.80 2.95 3.10
N HIS A 24 -28.66 3.48 2.23
CA HIS A 24 -29.54 4.59 2.54
C HIS A 24 -30.56 4.19 3.61
N GLU A 25 -31.26 3.07 3.43
CA GLU A 25 -32.20 2.52 4.42
C GLU A 25 -31.52 2.21 5.75
N LEU A 26 -30.33 1.59 5.71
CA LEU A 26 -29.55 1.35 6.92
C LEU A 26 -29.19 2.66 7.64
N ASN A 27 -28.79 3.70 6.91
CA ASN A 27 -28.48 5.00 7.52
C ASN A 27 -29.72 5.66 8.14
N GLN A 28 -30.91 5.49 7.54
CA GLN A 28 -32.16 5.97 8.14
C GLN A 28 -32.48 5.26 9.46
N LEU A 29 -32.31 3.93 9.51
CA LEU A 29 -32.46 3.16 10.75
C LEU A 29 -31.49 3.64 11.84
N LYS A 30 -30.22 3.85 11.48
CA LYS A 30 -29.21 4.38 12.42
C LYS A 30 -29.56 5.75 12.97
N LEU A 31 -30.07 6.65 12.12
CA LEU A 31 -30.49 7.99 12.54
C LEU A 31 -31.71 7.93 13.47
N ARG A 32 -32.66 7.03 13.19
CA ARG A 32 -33.82 6.80 14.06
C ARG A 32 -33.39 6.37 15.46
N VAL A 33 -32.53 5.35 15.55
CA VAL A 33 -32.03 4.89 16.85
C VAL A 33 -31.18 5.97 17.53
N LEU A 34 -30.31 6.67 16.79
CA LEU A 34 -29.55 7.79 17.35
C LEU A 34 -30.46 8.82 18.02
N ASN A 35 -31.57 9.21 17.37
CA ASN A 35 -32.48 10.21 17.94
C ASN A 35 -33.11 9.75 19.26
N LYS A 36 -33.34 8.45 19.45
CA LYS A 36 -33.87 7.87 20.69
C LYS A 36 -32.87 7.97 21.86
N TYR A 37 -31.58 7.76 21.58
CA TYR A 37 -30.51 7.76 22.61
C TYR A 37 -29.77 9.11 22.72
N LYS A 38 -30.23 10.17 22.05
CA LYS A 38 -29.63 11.51 22.13
C LYS A 38 -29.67 12.07 23.55
N SER A 39 -30.77 11.85 24.27
CA SER A 39 -30.93 12.25 25.69
C SER A 39 -29.95 11.51 26.60
N ASP A 40 -29.53 10.31 26.20
CA ASP A 40 -28.66 9.42 26.98
C ASP A 40 -27.17 9.66 26.64
N GLY A 41 -26.86 10.78 26.00
CA GLY A 41 -25.50 11.22 25.70
C GLY A 41 -24.90 10.65 24.41
N LEU A 42 -25.68 9.96 23.57
CA LEU A 42 -25.20 9.46 22.27
C LEU A 42 -25.04 10.61 21.28
N LYS A 43 -23.79 11.07 21.09
CA LYS A 43 -23.46 12.18 20.19
C LYS A 43 -23.12 11.77 18.77
N GLN A 44 -22.83 10.49 18.52
CA GLN A 44 -22.34 10.00 17.23
C GLN A 44 -23.13 8.79 16.74
N ILE A 45 -23.29 8.70 15.42
CA ILE A 45 -23.92 7.56 14.76
C ILE A 45 -23.01 6.32 14.91
N PRO A 46 -23.52 5.18 15.43
CA PRO A 46 -22.75 3.94 15.47
C PRO A 46 -22.24 3.51 14.10
N LYS A 47 -20.94 3.17 14.02
CA LYS A 47 -20.33 2.72 12.76
C LYS A 47 -20.82 1.31 12.44
N ASN A 48 -20.81 0.91 11.17
CA ASN A 48 -21.25 -0.43 10.77
C ASN A 48 -20.50 -1.54 11.54
N ALA A 49 -19.20 -1.34 11.79
CA ALA A 49 -18.39 -2.26 12.57
C ALA A 49 -18.89 -2.44 14.01
N ASP A 50 -19.29 -1.35 14.66
CA ASP A 50 -19.75 -1.39 16.06
C ASP A 50 -21.08 -2.17 16.14
N ILE A 51 -21.98 -1.94 15.18
CA ILE A 51 -23.24 -2.70 15.04
C ILE A 51 -22.96 -4.18 14.74
N PHE A 52 -22.02 -4.45 13.82
CA PHE A 52 -21.65 -5.82 13.47
C PHE A 52 -21.10 -6.59 14.68
N PHE A 53 -20.27 -5.94 15.52
CA PHE A 53 -19.75 -6.58 16.73
C PHE A 53 -20.74 -6.61 17.90
N ALA A 54 -21.81 -5.82 17.88
CA ALA A 54 -22.90 -5.92 18.85
C ALA A 54 -23.88 -7.07 18.52
N ALA A 55 -24.03 -7.42 17.24
CA ALA A 55 -24.93 -8.48 16.77
C ALA A 55 -24.49 -9.90 17.22
N SER A 56 -25.48 -10.80 17.37
CA SER A 56 -25.22 -12.22 17.63
C SER A 56 -24.51 -12.91 16.45
N GLU A 57 -24.01 -14.13 16.64
CA GLU A 57 -23.31 -14.87 15.57
C GLU A 57 -24.18 -15.13 14.34
N SER A 58 -25.40 -15.64 14.55
CA SER A 58 -26.36 -15.88 13.46
C SER A 58 -26.76 -14.59 12.72
N GLU A 59 -26.79 -13.46 13.42
CA GLU A 59 -27.09 -12.15 12.84
C GLU A 59 -25.92 -11.59 12.05
N ARG A 60 -24.69 -11.77 12.52
CA ARG A 60 -23.47 -11.35 11.82
C ARG A 60 -23.36 -12.00 10.45
N GLU A 61 -23.72 -13.28 10.31
CA GLU A 61 -23.76 -13.94 9.01
C GLU A 61 -24.80 -13.31 8.08
N LYS A 62 -26.00 -13.02 8.58
CA LYS A 62 -27.09 -12.39 7.80
C LYS A 62 -26.79 -10.95 7.41
N PHE A 63 -26.19 -10.18 8.31
CA PHE A 63 -25.91 -8.75 8.10
C PHE A 63 -24.59 -8.51 7.38
N ARG A 64 -23.82 -9.55 7.10
CA ARG A 64 -22.46 -9.44 6.57
C ARG A 64 -22.40 -8.55 5.33
N GLU A 65 -23.31 -8.74 4.38
CA GLU A 65 -23.31 -7.96 3.14
C GLU A 65 -23.70 -6.50 3.36
N LEU A 66 -24.68 -6.25 4.22
CA LEU A 66 -25.22 -4.92 4.50
C LEU A 66 -24.29 -4.06 5.37
N LEU A 67 -23.71 -4.66 6.42
CA LEU A 67 -22.82 -3.98 7.36
C LEU A 67 -21.37 -3.95 6.87
N SER A 68 -21.00 -4.78 5.89
CA SER A 68 -19.74 -4.58 5.17
C SER A 68 -19.77 -3.23 4.46
N LEU A 69 -18.99 -2.28 4.98
CA LEU A 69 -18.69 -1.03 4.28
C LEU A 69 -18.26 -1.38 2.84
N LYS A 70 -18.84 -0.68 1.83
CA LYS A 70 -18.63 -0.87 0.38
C LYS A 70 -17.37 -1.68 0.09
N PRO A 71 -17.44 -2.80 -0.66
CA PRO A 71 -16.29 -3.66 -0.87
C PRO A 71 -15.09 -2.80 -1.27
N VAL A 72 -14.10 -2.70 -0.38
CA VAL A 72 -12.77 -2.22 -0.78
C VAL A 72 -12.43 -3.07 -1.98
N ARG A 73 -12.16 -2.45 -3.13
CA ARG A 73 -11.88 -3.12 -4.41
C ARG A 73 -10.56 -3.91 -4.33
N THR A 74 -10.50 -4.92 -3.46
CA THR A 74 -9.47 -5.94 -3.39
C THR A 74 -9.99 -7.11 -4.20
N ILE A 75 -10.16 -6.87 -5.50
CA ILE A 75 -10.72 -7.83 -6.46
C ILE A 75 -9.73 -8.98 -6.73
N SER A 76 -8.44 -8.75 -6.46
CA SER A 76 -7.37 -9.76 -6.61
C SER A 76 -7.22 -10.70 -5.41
N GLY A 77 -8.08 -10.62 -4.39
CA GLY A 77 -7.90 -11.36 -3.14
C GLY A 77 -6.68 -10.95 -2.31
N VAL A 78 -5.98 -9.86 -2.67
CA VAL A 78 -4.83 -9.33 -1.91
C VAL A 78 -5.22 -8.02 -1.24
N SER A 79 -4.98 -7.93 0.07
CA SER A 79 -5.35 -6.77 0.89
C SER A 79 -4.19 -5.78 1.02
N PRO A 80 -4.29 -4.54 0.50
CA PRO A 80 -3.21 -3.57 0.60
C PRO A 80 -3.11 -2.98 2.01
N ILE A 81 -1.92 -2.97 2.58
CA ILE A 81 -1.60 -2.34 3.87
C ILE A 81 -0.59 -1.24 3.57
N ALA A 82 -1.11 -0.03 3.38
CA ALA A 82 -0.28 1.15 3.15
C ALA A 82 0.21 1.72 4.50
N LEU A 83 1.52 1.92 4.59
CA LEU A 83 2.24 2.47 5.74
C LEU A 83 3.01 3.72 5.31
N MET A 84 3.19 4.64 6.24
CA MET A 84 4.15 5.73 6.08
C MET A 84 5.20 5.64 7.18
N SER A 85 6.46 5.87 6.78
CA SER A 85 7.56 6.04 7.71
C SER A 85 7.44 7.37 8.46
N GLU A 86 8.31 7.54 9.45
CA GLU A 86 8.51 8.84 10.10
C GLU A 86 8.75 9.96 9.06
N PRO A 87 8.34 11.21 9.35
CA PRO A 87 8.80 12.36 8.60
C PRO A 87 10.33 12.41 8.63
N TYR A 88 10.95 12.47 7.46
CA TYR A 88 12.40 12.51 7.33
C TYR A 88 12.81 13.44 6.19
N PRO A 89 13.99 14.08 6.28
CA PRO A 89 14.45 15.01 5.27
C PRO A 89 14.58 14.35 3.91
N CYS A 90 14.29 15.12 2.87
CA CYS A 90 14.56 14.71 1.51
C CYS A 90 16.08 14.78 1.27
N PRO A 91 16.68 13.81 0.57
CA PRO A 91 18.12 13.87 0.25
C PRO A 91 18.49 15.11 -0.56
N HIS A 92 17.59 15.59 -1.43
CA HIS A 92 17.80 16.79 -2.25
C HIS A 92 17.71 18.09 -1.47
N THR A 93 16.84 18.16 -0.46
CA THR A 93 16.82 19.31 0.44
C THR A 93 18.11 19.38 1.25
N MET A 94 18.64 18.23 1.68
CA MET A 94 19.93 18.16 2.39
C MET A 94 21.14 18.52 1.50
N LYS A 95 21.02 18.35 0.18
CA LYS A 95 22.04 18.73 -0.82
C LYS A 95 21.90 20.18 -1.30
N GLY A 96 21.01 20.98 -0.73
CA GLY A 96 20.81 22.40 -1.11
C GLY A 96 19.98 22.64 -2.37
N ILE A 97 19.38 21.60 -2.98
CA ILE A 97 18.51 21.74 -4.17
C ILE A 97 17.15 22.35 -3.81
N GLY A 98 16.74 22.23 -2.54
CA GLY A 98 15.43 22.64 -2.05
C GLY A 98 14.34 21.58 -2.24
N PRO A 99 13.11 21.84 -1.73
CA PRO A 99 11.97 20.95 -1.94
C PRO A 99 11.47 21.04 -3.39
N CYS A 100 10.91 19.95 -3.92
CA CYS A 100 10.27 20.00 -5.22
C CYS A 100 9.13 21.03 -5.20
N THR A 101 8.97 21.82 -6.28
CA THR A 101 8.08 22.99 -6.28
C THR A 101 6.62 22.69 -5.96
N TYR A 102 6.18 21.45 -6.23
CA TYR A 102 4.83 20.94 -5.99
C TYR A 102 4.70 20.04 -4.75
N CYS A 103 5.78 19.82 -3.98
CA CYS A 103 5.77 18.90 -2.83
C CYS A 103 5.21 19.58 -1.58
N PRO A 104 4.03 19.17 -1.05
CA PRO A 104 3.44 19.82 0.13
C PRO A 104 4.03 19.35 1.48
N GLY A 105 4.63 18.16 1.51
CA GLY A 105 5.06 17.49 2.74
C GLY A 105 6.55 17.63 3.04
N GLY A 106 6.96 17.01 4.15
CA GLY A 106 8.33 17.01 4.67
C GLY A 106 8.40 17.54 6.10
N PRO A 107 9.51 17.34 6.83
CA PRO A 107 9.74 18.00 8.11
C PRO A 107 9.68 19.53 7.95
N GLY A 108 8.95 20.20 8.84
CA GLY A 108 8.80 21.66 8.80
C GLY A 108 8.00 22.20 7.62
N SER A 109 7.22 21.37 6.90
CA SER A 109 6.37 21.85 5.81
C SER A 109 5.18 22.65 6.33
N PRO A 110 4.42 23.35 5.46
CA PRO A 110 3.18 24.05 5.82
C PRO A 110 2.13 23.15 6.51
N PHE A 111 2.25 21.82 6.33
CA PHE A 111 1.37 20.82 6.93
C PHE A 111 1.97 20.18 8.20
N GLY A 112 3.06 20.74 8.73
CA GLY A 112 3.79 20.25 9.88
C GLY A 112 4.77 19.13 9.53
N ASN A 113 5.16 18.34 10.53
CA ASN A 113 6.06 17.20 10.34
C ASN A 113 5.29 16.01 9.77
N VAL A 114 5.22 15.96 8.44
CA VAL A 114 4.54 14.90 7.69
C VAL A 114 5.49 14.25 6.68
N PRO A 115 5.24 13.00 6.26
CA PRO A 115 6.03 12.34 5.22
C PRO A 115 6.07 13.15 3.92
N GLN A 116 7.17 13.00 3.19
CA GLN A 116 7.40 13.73 1.94
C GLN A 116 6.26 13.51 0.93
N SER A 117 5.84 14.58 0.25
CA SER A 117 4.71 14.62 -0.71
C SER A 117 3.29 14.45 -0.14
N TYR A 118 3.11 14.34 1.18
CA TYR A 118 1.80 14.18 1.83
C TYR A 118 1.44 15.38 2.71
N THR A 119 0.15 15.55 2.99
CA THR A 119 -0.42 16.70 3.72
C THR A 119 -0.83 16.38 5.17
N GLY A 120 -0.67 15.13 5.60
CA GLY A 120 -1.16 14.68 6.91
C GLY A 120 -2.65 14.31 6.93
N LYS A 121 -3.40 14.61 5.87
CA LYS A 121 -4.87 14.44 5.84
C LYS A 121 -5.31 13.18 5.08
N GLU A 122 -4.41 12.55 4.32
CA GLU A 122 -4.71 11.32 3.59
C GLU A 122 -5.00 10.17 4.58
N PRO A 123 -5.82 9.17 4.21
CA PRO A 123 -6.19 8.09 5.13
C PRO A 123 -5.01 7.28 5.67
N SER A 124 -3.97 7.04 4.87
CA SER A 124 -2.75 6.34 5.32
C SER A 124 -1.87 7.24 6.20
N THR A 125 -1.73 8.53 5.88
CA THR A 125 -1.00 9.49 6.71
C THR A 125 -1.64 9.65 8.08
N ARG A 126 -2.96 9.89 8.13
CA ARG A 126 -3.71 9.99 9.40
C ARG A 126 -3.59 8.73 10.26
N ARG A 127 -3.60 7.56 9.63
CA ARG A 127 -3.37 6.29 10.34
C ARG A 127 -1.97 6.25 10.94
N SER A 128 -0.96 6.70 10.19
CA SER A 128 0.43 6.66 10.63
C SER A 128 0.67 7.66 11.76
N ILE A 129 0.15 8.89 11.65
CA ILE A 129 0.16 9.89 12.74
C ILE A 129 -0.47 9.33 14.01
N ARG A 130 -1.69 8.80 13.92
CA ARG A 130 -2.39 8.21 15.07
C ARG A 130 -1.64 7.05 15.72
N ASN A 131 -0.76 6.38 15.00
CA ASN A 131 0.03 5.26 15.48
C ASN A 131 1.52 5.62 15.63
N ASN A 132 1.84 6.91 15.79
CA ASN A 132 3.20 7.43 16.03
C ASN A 132 4.24 6.90 15.04
N TYR A 133 3.83 6.74 13.78
CA TYR A 133 4.63 6.15 12.70
C TYR A 133 5.29 4.81 13.05
N ASP A 134 4.73 4.06 14.01
CA ASP A 134 5.20 2.75 14.41
C ASP A 134 4.62 1.69 13.45
N PRO A 135 5.47 0.99 12.69
CA PRO A 135 5.02 -0.01 11.71
C PRO A 135 4.18 -1.14 12.36
N TYR A 136 4.48 -1.54 13.59
CA TYR A 136 3.75 -2.60 14.29
C TYR A 136 2.31 -2.15 14.57
N LEU A 137 2.16 -0.96 15.16
CA LEU A 137 0.87 -0.37 15.49
C LEU A 137 0.04 -0.06 14.24
N ILE A 138 0.66 0.46 13.18
CA ILE A 138 0.00 0.75 11.90
C ILE A 138 -0.61 -0.51 11.29
N VAL A 139 0.16 -1.61 11.26
CA VAL A 139 -0.29 -2.89 10.69
C VAL A 139 -1.42 -3.47 11.52
N PHE A 140 -1.29 -3.55 12.85
CA PHE A 140 -2.38 -4.01 13.73
C PHE A 140 -3.66 -3.19 13.54
N ASN A 141 -3.55 -1.86 13.50
CA ASN A 141 -4.71 -1.00 13.28
C ASN A 141 -5.34 -1.21 11.88
N ARG A 142 -4.53 -1.52 10.85
CA ARG A 142 -5.07 -1.82 9.52
C ARG A 142 -5.74 -3.19 9.46
N LEU A 143 -5.19 -4.20 10.12
CA LEU A 143 -5.77 -5.53 10.23
C LEU A 143 -7.08 -5.51 11.04
N GLU A 144 -7.09 -4.79 12.17
CA GLU A 144 -8.30 -4.51 12.95
C GLU A 144 -9.40 -3.94 12.05
N HIS A 145 -9.06 -2.91 11.25
CA HIS A 145 -10.01 -2.30 10.35
C HIS A 145 -10.54 -3.29 9.29
N TYR A 146 -9.70 -4.18 8.74
CA TYR A 146 -10.19 -5.19 7.80
C TYR A 146 -11.19 -6.15 8.45
N VAL A 147 -10.86 -6.68 9.63
CA VAL A 147 -11.74 -7.58 10.38
C VAL A 147 -13.06 -6.88 10.73
N ALA A 148 -12.98 -5.62 11.14
CA ALA A 148 -14.15 -4.78 11.42
C ALA A 148 -15.04 -4.49 10.20
N MET A 149 -14.49 -4.61 8.98
CA MET A 149 -15.24 -4.54 7.73
C MET A 149 -15.75 -5.91 7.25
N GLY A 150 -15.65 -6.96 8.08
CA GLY A 150 -16.06 -8.32 7.73
C GLY A 150 -15.09 -9.06 6.81
N LYS A 151 -13.88 -8.52 6.60
CA LYS A 151 -12.82 -9.08 5.75
C LYS A 151 -11.68 -9.61 6.60
N ILE A 152 -11.36 -10.89 6.46
CA ILE A 152 -10.20 -11.50 7.10
C ILE A 152 -9.13 -11.66 6.02
N PRO A 153 -8.04 -10.85 6.04
CA PRO A 153 -7.02 -10.92 5.01
C PRO A 153 -6.16 -12.17 5.21
N ASP A 154 -6.14 -13.09 4.24
CA ASP A 154 -5.21 -14.21 4.17
C ASP A 154 -3.92 -13.81 3.41
N LYS A 155 -4.06 -12.93 2.42
CA LYS A 155 -2.96 -12.36 1.63
C LYS A 155 -2.97 -10.85 1.72
N ALA A 156 -1.81 -10.29 2.00
CA ALA A 156 -1.61 -8.85 2.09
C ALA A 156 -0.39 -8.38 1.30
N GLU A 157 -0.47 -7.15 0.80
CA GLU A 157 0.64 -6.43 0.21
C GLU A 157 0.97 -5.22 1.08
N LEU A 158 2.19 -5.18 1.63
CA LEU A 158 2.71 -4.02 2.34
C LEU A 158 3.12 -2.95 1.31
N ILE A 159 2.74 -1.69 1.53
CA ILE A 159 3.07 -0.58 0.64
C ILE A 159 3.66 0.55 1.48
N ILE A 160 4.98 0.76 1.38
CA ILE A 160 5.68 1.82 2.09
C ILE A 160 5.67 3.08 1.21
N GLN A 161 4.94 4.08 1.67
CA GLN A 161 4.71 5.34 0.95
C GLN A 161 5.63 6.46 1.46
N GLY A 162 5.90 7.45 0.61
CA GLY A 162 6.69 8.65 0.97
C GLY A 162 7.83 8.98 0.01
N GLY A 163 8.16 8.06 -0.91
CA GLY A 163 9.13 8.30 -1.99
C GLY A 163 10.59 8.46 -1.56
N THR A 164 10.90 8.45 -0.26
CA THR A 164 12.27 8.69 0.27
C THR A 164 12.72 7.60 1.24
N PHE A 165 11.97 6.51 1.37
CA PHE A 165 12.25 5.43 2.32
C PHE A 165 13.65 4.80 2.13
N THR A 166 14.08 4.67 0.87
CA THR A 166 15.39 4.14 0.47
C THR A 166 16.58 5.01 0.90
N PHE A 167 16.34 6.28 1.26
CA PHE A 167 17.35 7.18 1.80
C PHE A 167 17.53 7.08 3.33
N PHE A 168 16.58 6.47 4.04
CA PHE A 168 16.72 6.29 5.49
C PHE A 168 17.93 5.40 5.81
N PRO A 169 18.53 5.51 7.01
CA PRO A 169 19.56 4.58 7.44
C PRO A 169 19.11 3.12 7.33
N LYS A 170 19.99 2.22 6.89
CA LYS A 170 19.71 0.78 6.72
C LYS A 170 19.02 0.17 7.95
N ALA A 171 19.52 0.49 9.15
CA ALA A 171 18.95 0.03 10.41
C ALA A 171 17.47 0.42 10.60
N TYR A 172 17.05 1.60 10.13
CA TYR A 172 15.65 2.00 10.17
C TYR A 172 14.81 1.28 9.12
N GLN A 173 15.32 1.12 7.90
CA GLN A 173 14.60 0.37 6.87
C GLN A 173 14.33 -1.07 7.33
N GLU A 174 15.32 -1.73 7.92
CA GLU A 174 15.21 -3.07 8.52
C GLU A 174 14.23 -3.09 9.70
N TYR A 175 14.38 -2.17 10.66
CA TYR A 175 13.45 -2.03 11.79
C TYR A 175 12.00 -1.90 11.29
N PHE A 176 11.78 -1.04 10.29
CA PHE A 176 10.44 -0.70 9.81
C PHE A 176 9.75 -1.93 9.19
N VAL A 177 10.45 -2.63 8.30
CA VAL A 177 9.93 -3.83 7.65
C VAL A 177 9.83 -5.00 8.63
N LYS A 178 10.80 -5.17 9.55
CA LYS A 178 10.79 -6.21 10.58
C LYS A 178 9.52 -6.12 11.40
N TYR A 179 9.20 -4.96 11.95
CA TYR A 179 8.02 -4.81 12.81
C TYR A 179 6.71 -4.80 12.03
N ALA A 180 6.69 -4.37 10.76
CA ALA A 180 5.51 -4.52 9.91
C ALA A 180 5.17 -6.00 9.65
N LEU A 181 6.17 -6.83 9.32
CA LEU A 181 5.99 -8.28 9.13
C LEU A 181 5.68 -8.98 10.46
N LYS A 182 6.37 -8.61 11.54
CA LYS A 182 6.12 -9.17 12.88
C LYS A 182 4.67 -8.94 13.30
N ALA A 183 4.10 -7.78 13.00
CA ALA A 183 2.70 -7.51 13.29
C ALA A 183 1.74 -8.47 12.56
N MET A 184 2.03 -8.83 11.30
CA MET A 184 1.22 -9.81 10.56
C MET A 184 1.33 -11.20 11.18
N ASN A 185 2.54 -11.60 11.58
CA ASN A 185 2.77 -12.90 12.22
C ASN A 185 2.09 -12.97 13.60
N ASP A 186 2.28 -11.95 14.42
CA ASP A 186 1.72 -11.91 15.78
C ASP A 186 0.20 -11.81 15.77
N PHE A 187 -0.38 -11.02 14.86
CA PHE A 187 -1.82 -10.99 14.67
C PHE A 187 -2.35 -12.39 14.30
N SER A 188 -1.62 -13.12 13.45
CA SER A 188 -1.94 -14.52 13.11
C SER A 188 -1.92 -15.44 14.34
N ARG A 189 -0.97 -15.24 15.27
CA ARG A 189 -0.83 -16.07 16.48
C ARG A 189 -1.84 -15.74 17.58
N LEU A 190 -2.25 -14.48 17.70
CA LEU A 190 -3.10 -13.99 18.78
C LEU A 190 -4.59 -14.25 18.53
N PHE A 191 -5.02 -14.13 17.28
CA PHE A 191 -6.45 -14.07 16.97
C PHE A 191 -6.96 -15.22 16.12
N PHE A 192 -6.11 -16.18 15.74
CA PHE A 192 -6.55 -17.34 14.99
C PHE A 192 -6.30 -18.62 15.78
N ASP A 193 -7.23 -19.57 15.64
CA ASP A 193 -7.11 -20.89 16.22
C ASP A 193 -6.27 -21.84 15.35
N SER A 194 -6.12 -23.09 15.81
CA SER A 194 -5.39 -24.15 15.09
C SER A 194 -6.01 -24.53 13.74
N HIS A 195 -7.27 -24.17 13.49
CA HIS A 195 -7.99 -24.42 12.25
C HIS A 195 -7.96 -23.21 11.31
N GLY A 196 -7.32 -22.10 11.72
CA GLY A 196 -7.23 -20.87 10.94
C GLY A 196 -8.51 -20.03 10.96
N ALA A 197 -9.44 -20.30 11.89
CA ALA A 197 -10.60 -19.46 12.12
C ALA A 197 -10.25 -18.32 13.10
N LEU A 198 -10.86 -17.15 12.88
CA LEU A 198 -10.65 -15.98 13.73
C LEU A 198 -11.43 -16.15 15.05
N ASP A 199 -10.74 -16.09 16.18
CA ASP A 199 -11.33 -15.98 17.51
C ASP A 199 -11.88 -14.56 17.73
N ILE A 200 -13.18 -14.40 17.45
CA ILE A 200 -13.84 -13.10 17.52
C ILE A 200 -13.95 -12.60 18.96
N LEU A 201 -14.03 -13.48 19.96
CA LEU A 201 -14.14 -13.08 21.36
C LEU A 201 -12.82 -12.46 21.84
N LYS A 202 -11.68 -13.13 21.57
CA LYS A 202 -10.35 -12.56 21.82
C LYS A 202 -10.16 -11.26 21.07
N PHE A 203 -10.51 -11.22 19.79
CA PHE A 203 -10.40 -10.01 18.98
C PHE A 203 -11.18 -8.83 19.59
N LYS A 204 -12.46 -9.04 19.96
CA LYS A 204 -13.29 -8.00 20.59
C LYS A 204 -12.69 -7.52 21.91
N LYS A 205 -12.25 -8.44 22.77
CA LYS A 205 -11.65 -8.11 24.07
C LYS A 205 -10.35 -7.31 23.93
N PHE A 206 -9.48 -7.72 23.01
CA PHE A 206 -8.21 -7.05 22.79
C PHE A 206 -8.38 -5.61 22.30
N PHE A 207 -9.22 -5.42 21.28
CA PHE A 207 -9.46 -4.12 20.65
C PHE A 207 -10.56 -3.28 21.32
N GLU A 208 -11.14 -3.74 22.43
CA GLU A 208 -12.19 -2.98 23.15
C GLU A 208 -13.38 -2.64 22.23
N LEU A 209 -13.96 -3.69 21.62
CA LEU A 209 -15.09 -3.61 20.71
C LEU A 209 -16.36 -4.22 21.35
N PRO A 210 -17.56 -3.63 21.12
CA PRO A 210 -17.81 -2.40 20.37
C PRO A 210 -17.19 -1.17 21.06
N ARG A 211 -16.86 -0.13 20.28
CA ARG A 211 -16.22 1.07 20.84
C ARG A 211 -17.13 1.67 21.92
N LEU A 212 -16.73 1.58 23.18
CA LEU A 212 -17.44 2.27 24.27
C LEU A 212 -17.32 3.80 24.07
N VAL A 213 -18.21 4.58 24.69
CA VAL A 213 -18.22 6.07 24.69
C VAL A 213 -16.99 6.69 25.37
N LEU A 214 -15.95 5.90 25.69
CA LEU A 214 -14.63 6.46 25.96
C LEU A 214 -14.17 7.17 24.68
N GLY A 215 -13.59 8.37 24.79
CA GLY A 215 -13.12 9.10 23.61
C GLY A 215 -12.26 8.19 22.73
N GLU A 216 -12.33 8.32 21.40
CA GLU A 216 -11.55 7.48 20.47
C GLU A 216 -10.05 7.44 20.86
N ASP A 217 -9.56 8.49 21.52
CA ASP A 217 -8.20 8.63 22.03
C ASP A 217 -7.88 7.70 23.20
N GLU A 218 -8.79 7.51 24.18
CA GLU A 218 -8.53 6.66 25.34
C GLU A 218 -8.45 5.17 24.93
N ARG A 219 -9.37 4.72 24.09
CA ARG A 219 -9.33 3.36 23.52
C ARG A 219 -8.03 3.15 22.75
N THR A 220 -7.65 4.13 21.93
CA THR A 220 -6.42 4.08 21.14
C THR A 220 -5.19 3.94 22.05
N GLN A 221 -5.11 4.71 23.13
CA GLN A 221 -4.03 4.61 24.11
C GLN A 221 -3.98 3.23 24.79
N LYS A 222 -5.12 2.65 25.19
CA LYS A 222 -5.16 1.30 25.79
C LYS A 222 -4.67 0.24 24.81
N VAL A 223 -5.14 0.27 23.57
CA VAL A 223 -4.69 -0.65 22.51
C VAL A 223 -3.20 -0.47 22.23
N HIS A 224 -2.71 0.76 22.14
CA HIS A 224 -1.28 1.04 21.98
C HIS A 224 -0.46 0.44 23.10
N LYS A 225 -0.84 0.63 24.37
CA LYS A 225 -0.12 0.05 25.51
C LYS A 225 -0.06 -1.48 25.43
N LYS A 226 -1.18 -2.15 25.09
CA LYS A 226 -1.22 -3.61 24.87
C LYS A 226 -0.24 -4.02 23.76
N LEU A 227 -0.26 -3.31 22.63
CA LEU A 227 0.59 -3.60 21.48
C LEU A 227 2.08 -3.34 21.75
N THR A 228 2.43 -2.26 22.42
CA THR A 228 3.82 -1.95 22.80
C THR A 228 4.38 -3.00 23.75
N HIS A 229 3.56 -3.56 24.65
CA HIS A 229 3.97 -4.65 25.54
C HIS A 229 4.34 -5.92 24.76
N ILE A 230 3.58 -6.29 23.73
CA ILE A 230 3.83 -7.50 22.94
C ILE A 230 4.88 -7.32 21.83
N LYS A 231 5.10 -6.08 21.37
CA LYS A 231 5.92 -5.76 20.20
C LYS A 231 7.29 -6.45 20.22
N ASN A 232 7.97 -6.43 21.37
CA ASN A 232 9.33 -6.95 21.51
C ASN A 232 9.42 -8.40 21.99
N LEU A 233 8.28 -9.02 22.33
CA LEU A 233 8.21 -10.42 22.75
C LEU A 233 8.29 -11.37 21.56
N ASP A 234 8.84 -12.56 21.79
CA ASP A 234 8.71 -13.69 20.87
C ASP A 234 7.43 -14.47 21.21
N LEU A 235 6.46 -14.48 20.30
CA LEU A 235 5.18 -15.17 20.52
C LEU A 235 5.24 -16.66 20.17
N ASP A 236 6.38 -17.15 19.68
CA ASP A 236 6.65 -18.58 19.55
C ASP A 236 7.16 -19.19 20.89
N ASP A 237 7.60 -18.36 21.85
CA ASP A 237 7.87 -18.79 23.23
C ASP A 237 6.55 -19.06 23.98
N LEU A 238 6.36 -20.32 24.39
CA LEU A 238 5.18 -20.78 25.14
C LEU A 238 4.97 -20.01 26.44
N LYS A 239 6.03 -19.59 27.13
CA LYS A 239 5.92 -18.82 28.38
C LYS A 239 5.41 -17.41 28.09
N ALA A 240 5.97 -16.74 27.09
CA ALA A 240 5.51 -15.43 26.65
C ALA A 240 4.05 -15.48 26.18
N LYS A 241 3.69 -16.51 25.41
CA LYS A 241 2.32 -16.73 24.95
C LYS A 241 1.34 -16.95 26.10
N LYS A 242 1.67 -17.81 27.06
CA LYS A 242 0.84 -18.06 28.26
C LYS A 242 0.65 -16.79 29.09
N ASN A 243 1.72 -16.02 29.30
CA ASN A 243 1.63 -14.75 30.01
C ASN A 243 0.68 -13.76 29.31
N ILE A 244 0.72 -13.68 27.98
CA ILE A 244 -0.18 -12.82 27.19
C ILE A 244 -1.64 -13.31 27.29
N GLU A 245 -1.85 -14.63 27.24
CA GLU A 245 -3.17 -15.24 27.44
C GLU A 245 -3.77 -14.86 28.80
N GLU A 246 -2.96 -14.99 29.86
CA GLU A 246 -3.36 -14.58 31.21
C GLU A 246 -3.60 -13.07 31.32
N LEU A 247 -2.70 -12.26 30.76
CA LEU A 247 -2.71 -10.81 30.91
C LEU A 247 -3.86 -10.13 30.17
N PHE A 248 -4.15 -10.53 28.93
CA PHE A 248 -5.14 -9.83 28.10
C PHE A 248 -6.46 -10.57 27.94
N PHE A 249 -6.49 -11.89 28.18
CA PHE A 249 -7.67 -12.70 27.89
C PHE A 249 -8.28 -13.37 29.13
N ASN A 250 -7.51 -13.71 30.16
CA ASN A 250 -8.04 -14.38 31.37
C ASN A 250 -8.07 -13.50 32.65
N GLY A 251 -7.29 -12.41 32.73
CA GLY A 251 -7.21 -11.53 33.91
C GLY A 251 -8.04 -10.24 33.84
N PHE A 252 -8.31 -9.65 35.02
CA PHE A 252 -8.70 -8.24 35.16
C PHE A 252 -7.44 -7.38 35.02
N PHE A 253 -7.25 -6.75 33.86
CA PHE A 253 -6.13 -5.84 33.66
C PHE A 253 -6.45 -4.49 34.35
N ASP A 254 -5.99 -4.32 35.58
CA ASP A 254 -6.12 -3.07 36.33
C ASP A 254 -4.85 -2.21 36.12
N PHE A 255 -4.97 -1.18 35.27
CA PHE A 255 -3.84 -0.34 34.84
C PHE A 255 -3.21 0.47 35.98
N GLU A 256 -3.91 0.62 37.11
CA GLU A 256 -3.49 1.51 38.20
C GLU A 256 -2.39 0.93 39.10
N LYS A 257 -2.22 -0.41 39.14
CA LYS A 257 -1.28 -1.05 40.09
C LYS A 257 0.17 -1.19 39.61
N ASN A 258 0.46 -0.99 38.33
CA ASN A 258 1.82 -1.06 37.76
C ASN A 258 2.35 0.32 37.30
N LYS A 259 2.02 1.38 38.04
CA LYS A 259 2.54 2.74 37.81
C LYS A 259 4.05 2.91 38.14
N ASN A 260 4.70 1.92 38.77
CA ASN A 260 6.01 2.12 39.39
C ASN A 260 7.23 1.50 38.70
N ASN A 261 7.13 1.00 37.47
CA ASN A 261 8.33 0.74 36.66
C ASN A 261 8.00 0.94 35.17
N ALA A 262 8.70 1.89 34.55
CA ALA A 262 8.60 2.30 33.14
C ALA A 262 7.43 3.24 32.79
N LEU A 263 7.51 4.50 33.22
CA LEU A 263 7.01 5.68 32.49
C LEU A 263 7.66 6.92 33.10
N GLY A 264 8.88 7.22 32.67
CA GLY A 264 9.36 8.60 32.75
C GLY A 264 8.43 9.47 31.91
N LYS A 265 7.75 10.42 32.54
CA LYS A 265 7.02 11.47 31.85
C LYS A 265 7.96 12.17 30.87
N GLN A 266 7.85 11.88 29.58
CA GLN A 266 8.21 12.85 28.55
C GLN A 266 7.00 13.78 28.41
N GLU A 267 6.89 14.70 29.37
CA GLU A 267 6.17 15.94 29.13
C GLU A 267 6.92 16.70 28.03
N ASN A 268 6.15 17.23 27.07
CA ASN A 268 6.61 17.98 25.93
C ASN A 268 7.52 19.15 26.36
N ASN A 269 8.84 18.95 26.30
CA ASN A 269 9.81 20.05 26.23
C ASN A 269 9.99 20.56 24.79
N GLN A 270 9.01 20.35 23.90
CA GLN A 270 9.03 20.87 22.53
C GLN A 270 8.72 22.37 22.42
N GLN A 271 8.29 23.04 23.49
CA GLN A 271 8.04 24.48 23.47
C GLN A 271 9.20 25.35 24.01
N ASN A 272 10.22 24.77 24.64
CA ASN A 272 11.34 25.54 25.21
C ASN A 272 12.63 25.49 24.37
N GLU A 273 12.79 24.55 23.44
CA GLU A 273 13.93 24.56 22.49
C GLU A 273 13.67 25.43 21.26
N THR A 274 12.42 25.82 20.99
CA THR A 274 12.05 26.71 19.88
C THR A 274 12.66 28.11 20.04
N ILE A 275 12.91 28.53 21.28
CA ILE A 275 13.32 29.91 21.59
C ILE A 275 14.85 30.08 21.66
N ALA A 276 15.62 29.01 21.88
CA ALA A 276 17.06 29.13 22.13
C ALA A 276 17.95 29.13 20.87
N SER A 277 17.47 28.61 19.72
CA SER A 277 18.28 28.58 18.48
C SER A 277 17.76 29.45 17.34
N GLU A 278 16.50 29.91 17.38
CA GLU A 278 16.04 30.98 16.47
C GLU A 278 16.80 32.29 16.74
N GLN A 279 17.34 32.47 17.95
CA GLN A 279 18.09 33.66 18.36
C GLN A 279 19.50 33.80 17.73
N ASN A 280 20.01 32.79 16.99
CA ASN A 280 21.33 32.87 16.36
C ASN A 280 21.33 33.07 14.82
N GLY A 281 20.18 33.25 14.18
CA GLY A 281 20.10 33.69 12.76
C GLY A 281 20.77 32.81 11.69
N LEU A 282 21.23 31.60 12.03
CA LEU A 282 22.09 30.76 11.17
C LEU A 282 21.37 29.62 10.44
N LEU A 283 20.13 29.26 10.80
CA LEU A 283 19.38 28.13 10.22
C LEU A 283 17.93 28.52 9.89
N THR A 284 17.44 28.03 8.76
CA THR A 284 16.02 28.12 8.39
C THR A 284 15.16 27.16 9.21
N SER A 285 13.85 27.44 9.31
CA SER A 285 12.88 26.58 10.02
C SER A 285 12.85 25.13 9.49
N ILE A 286 13.02 24.96 8.18
CA ILE A 286 13.08 23.64 7.51
C ILE A 286 14.37 22.90 7.91
N GLU A 287 15.52 23.57 7.95
CA GLU A 287 16.78 22.95 8.37
C GLU A 287 16.74 22.48 9.82
N TYR A 288 16.19 23.30 10.71
CA TYR A 288 15.99 22.91 12.11
C TYR A 288 15.06 21.69 12.23
N ALA A 289 13.92 21.70 11.54
CA ALA A 289 12.98 20.57 11.53
C ALA A 289 13.63 19.28 10.99
N ASN A 290 14.51 19.41 9.98
CA ASN A 290 15.26 18.28 9.44
C ASN A 290 16.24 17.68 10.47
N ILE A 291 16.97 18.53 11.20
CA ILE A 291 17.89 18.08 12.28
C ILE A 291 17.10 17.36 13.37
N LEU A 292 15.96 17.90 13.79
CA LEU A 292 15.10 17.28 14.80
C LEU A 292 14.56 15.92 14.34
N ALA A 293 14.12 15.81 13.09
CA ALA A 293 13.66 14.55 12.50
C ALA A 293 14.76 13.46 12.54
N ILE A 294 16.01 13.82 12.24
CA ILE A 294 17.16 12.89 12.31
C ILE A 294 17.40 12.44 13.75
N LYS A 295 17.42 13.37 14.72
CA LYS A 295 17.59 13.05 16.14
C LYS A 295 16.49 12.13 16.67
N ASN A 296 15.23 12.40 16.32
CA ASN A 296 14.09 11.60 16.71
C ASN A 296 14.21 10.16 16.18
N LEU A 297 14.60 10.00 14.92
CA LEU A 297 14.81 8.69 14.30
C LEU A 297 15.90 7.88 15.02
N GLN A 298 17.03 8.52 15.34
CA GLN A 298 18.13 7.89 16.05
C GLN A 298 17.73 7.45 17.46
N ASN A 299 16.98 8.29 18.18
CA ASN A 299 16.48 7.95 19.52
C ASN A 299 15.50 6.77 19.45
N LYS A 300 14.57 6.76 18.49
CA LYS A 300 13.63 5.67 18.26
C LYS A 300 14.33 4.33 18.02
N LEU A 301 15.38 4.32 17.20
CA LEU A 301 16.16 3.11 16.96
C LEU A 301 16.85 2.58 18.22
N LYS A 302 17.35 3.47 19.08
CA LYS A 302 17.99 3.10 20.34
C LYS A 302 16.99 2.56 21.36
N THR A 303 15.78 3.09 21.41
CA THR A 303 14.79 2.75 22.45
C THR A 303 13.86 1.62 22.08
N GLU A 304 13.54 1.43 20.79
CA GLU A 304 12.45 0.53 20.39
C GLU A 304 12.91 -0.76 19.71
N ASN A 305 14.16 -0.86 19.27
CA ASN A 305 14.66 -2.03 18.55
C ASN A 305 15.27 -3.09 19.49
N ASN A 306 14.52 -3.52 20.49
CA ASN A 306 15.03 -4.40 21.57
C ASN A 306 14.66 -5.88 21.40
N SER A 307 14.00 -6.25 20.29
CA SER A 307 13.68 -7.66 20.04
C SER A 307 14.92 -8.43 19.60
N ASN A 308 15.16 -9.58 20.24
CA ASN A 308 16.22 -10.52 19.85
C ASN A 308 15.98 -11.20 18.50
N LEU A 309 14.77 -11.06 17.94
CA LEU A 309 14.44 -11.63 16.63
C LEU A 309 14.99 -10.76 15.51
N THR A 310 15.74 -11.41 14.61
CA THR A 310 16.25 -10.83 13.37
C THR A 310 15.14 -10.67 12.32
N LEU A 311 15.33 -9.77 11.35
CA LEU A 311 14.43 -9.65 10.20
C LEU A 311 14.26 -11.00 9.48
N LYS A 312 15.33 -11.76 9.29
CA LYS A 312 15.30 -13.06 8.60
C LYS A 312 14.42 -14.09 9.32
N GLN A 313 14.47 -14.14 10.66
CA GLN A 313 13.58 -15.00 11.46
C GLN A 313 12.11 -14.59 11.31
N ILE A 314 11.83 -13.28 11.34
CA ILE A 314 10.47 -12.76 11.14
C ILE A 314 9.95 -13.06 9.73
N GLN A 315 10.78 -12.87 8.70
CA GLN A 315 10.45 -13.25 7.33
C GLN A 315 10.14 -14.75 7.23
N LYS A 316 10.97 -15.60 7.85
CA LYS A 316 10.75 -17.06 7.86
C LYS A 316 9.41 -17.42 8.49
N GLY A 317 9.05 -16.80 9.61
CA GLY A 317 7.74 -16.98 10.24
C GLY A 317 6.57 -16.52 9.36
N ASN A 318 6.76 -15.47 8.53
CA ASN A 318 5.70 -15.00 7.64
C ASN A 318 5.44 -15.92 6.43
N GLU A 319 6.38 -16.80 6.07
CA GLU A 319 6.19 -17.76 4.97
C GLU A 319 4.99 -18.69 5.21
N THR A 320 4.69 -19.00 6.48
CA THR A 320 3.60 -19.92 6.89
C THR A 320 2.52 -19.26 7.74
N ALA A 321 2.62 -17.97 8.06
CA ALA A 321 1.59 -17.23 8.79
C ALA A 321 0.23 -17.32 8.07
N LEU A 322 -0.86 -17.10 8.83
CA LEU A 322 -2.21 -17.05 8.26
C LEU A 322 -2.43 -15.77 7.46
N ILE A 323 -1.84 -14.65 7.90
CA ILE A 323 -1.79 -13.41 7.14
C ILE A 323 -0.42 -13.30 6.46
N ARG A 324 -0.40 -13.61 5.16
CA ARG A 324 0.83 -13.73 4.38
C ARG A 324 1.18 -12.43 3.65
N CYS A 325 2.42 -11.98 3.76
CA CYS A 325 2.94 -10.87 2.97
C CYS A 325 3.35 -11.40 1.58
N VAL A 326 2.41 -11.35 0.64
CA VAL A 326 2.63 -11.81 -0.75
C VAL A 326 3.28 -10.76 -1.64
N GLY A 327 3.49 -9.56 -1.12
CA GLY A 327 4.22 -8.50 -1.79
C GLY A 327 4.59 -7.38 -0.83
N LEU A 328 5.77 -6.82 -1.03
CA LEU A 328 6.19 -5.55 -0.46
C LEU A 328 6.47 -4.57 -1.61
N THR A 329 5.88 -3.39 -1.51
CA THR A 329 6.07 -2.26 -2.43
C THR A 329 6.78 -1.13 -1.70
N ILE A 330 7.84 -0.58 -2.31
CA ILE A 330 8.57 0.58 -1.78
C ILE A 330 8.52 1.72 -2.81
N GLU A 331 8.06 2.90 -2.39
CA GLU A 331 8.14 4.13 -3.17
C GLU A 331 9.53 4.78 -3.02
N THR A 332 10.18 5.13 -4.13
CA THR A 332 11.52 5.75 -4.16
C THR A 332 11.65 6.83 -5.23
N LYS A 333 12.68 7.68 -5.10
CA LYS A 333 13.23 8.49 -6.19
C LYS A 333 14.19 7.66 -7.02
N SER A 334 14.36 8.02 -8.29
CA SER A 334 15.17 7.26 -9.26
C SER A 334 16.65 7.21 -8.90
N ASP A 335 17.19 8.30 -8.36
CA ASP A 335 18.58 8.39 -7.89
C ASP A 335 18.84 7.56 -6.61
N PHE A 336 17.76 7.19 -5.89
CA PHE A 336 17.77 6.22 -4.78
C PHE A 336 17.20 4.83 -5.17
N GLY A 337 17.11 4.55 -6.47
CA GLY A 337 16.70 3.26 -7.03
C GLY A 337 17.84 2.57 -7.79
N LYS A 338 19.08 2.73 -7.33
CA LYS A 338 20.31 2.16 -7.91
C LYS A 338 20.68 0.82 -7.26
N LEU A 339 21.79 0.20 -7.69
CA LEU A 339 22.16 -1.17 -7.30
C LEU A 339 22.25 -1.38 -5.78
N TYR A 340 22.89 -0.47 -5.05
CA TYR A 340 22.96 -0.53 -3.58
C TYR A 340 21.56 -0.59 -2.95
N HIS A 341 20.68 0.34 -3.35
CA HIS A 341 19.31 0.42 -2.85
C HIS A 341 18.47 -0.80 -3.26
N GLY A 342 18.64 -1.27 -4.50
CA GLY A 342 18.00 -2.49 -5.01
C GLY A 342 18.35 -3.72 -4.19
N ASN A 343 19.64 -3.91 -3.84
CA ASN A 343 20.08 -4.99 -2.95
C ASN A 343 19.44 -4.90 -1.57
N LEU A 344 19.39 -3.71 -0.97
CA LEU A 344 18.73 -3.53 0.32
C LEU A 344 17.23 -3.85 0.23
N MET A 345 16.55 -3.39 -0.82
CA MET A 345 15.14 -3.73 -1.05
C MET A 345 14.91 -5.24 -1.19
N LEU A 346 15.82 -5.98 -1.84
CA LEU A 346 15.76 -7.45 -1.91
C LEU A 346 15.90 -8.09 -0.52
N GLU A 347 16.82 -7.61 0.32
CA GLU A 347 16.99 -8.08 1.71
C GLU A 347 15.71 -7.90 2.53
N LEU A 348 14.99 -6.79 2.32
CA LEU A 348 13.72 -6.50 2.98
C LEU A 348 12.56 -7.39 2.48
N GLY A 349 12.72 -8.09 1.36
CA GLY A 349 11.67 -8.89 0.71
C GLY A 349 10.76 -8.06 -0.20
N CYS A 350 11.24 -6.91 -0.70
CA CYS A 350 10.54 -6.09 -1.67
C CYS A 350 10.36 -6.85 -2.99
N THR A 351 9.22 -6.64 -3.65
CA THR A 351 8.91 -7.26 -4.95
C THR A 351 8.53 -6.23 -6.01
N ARG A 352 8.10 -5.03 -5.60
CA ARG A 352 7.68 -3.96 -6.48
C ARG A 352 8.31 -2.64 -6.04
N VAL A 353 8.87 -1.91 -6.97
CA VAL A 353 9.39 -0.57 -6.73
C VAL A 353 8.53 0.43 -7.48
N GLU A 354 8.13 1.49 -6.79
CA GLU A 354 7.47 2.61 -7.44
C GLU A 354 8.44 3.78 -7.56
N ILE A 355 8.69 4.21 -8.80
CA ILE A 355 9.72 5.20 -9.11
C ILE A 355 9.03 6.51 -9.48
N GLY A 356 9.33 7.56 -8.72
CA GLY A 356 8.87 8.92 -9.01
C GLY A 356 9.63 9.57 -10.16
N ILE A 357 9.39 9.13 -11.40
CA ILE A 357 10.01 9.72 -12.61
C ILE A 357 9.45 11.12 -12.90
N GLN A 358 8.15 11.33 -12.68
CA GLN A 358 7.36 12.55 -12.87
C GLN A 358 7.28 13.09 -14.28
N SER A 359 8.42 13.28 -14.94
CA SER A 359 8.56 13.77 -16.32
C SER A 359 9.69 13.01 -17.04
N ILE A 360 9.65 13.04 -18.37
CA ILE A 360 10.71 12.50 -19.23
C ILE A 360 11.60 13.62 -19.83
N TYR A 361 11.43 14.86 -19.34
CA TYR A 361 12.09 16.07 -19.83
C TYR A 361 12.96 16.66 -18.71
N ASP A 362 14.27 16.78 -18.91
CA ASP A 362 15.20 17.26 -17.89
C ASP A 362 14.90 18.71 -17.48
N GLU A 363 14.52 19.56 -18.43
CA GLU A 363 14.13 20.95 -18.19
C GLU A 363 12.93 21.07 -17.24
N VAL A 364 11.99 20.12 -17.30
CA VAL A 364 10.84 20.06 -16.38
C VAL A 364 11.28 19.56 -14.99
N LEU A 365 12.19 18.58 -14.93
CA LEU A 365 12.72 18.06 -13.67
C LEU A 365 13.55 19.12 -12.94
N GLU A 366 14.34 19.90 -13.67
CA GLU A 366 15.12 21.03 -13.16
C GLU A 366 14.21 22.17 -12.69
N ALA A 367 13.28 22.62 -13.53
CA ALA A 367 12.35 23.70 -13.19
C ALA A 367 11.45 23.39 -11.99
N THR A 368 11.27 22.11 -11.67
CA THR A 368 10.50 21.65 -10.51
C THR A 368 11.35 21.26 -9.30
N SER A 369 12.67 21.51 -9.35
CA SER A 369 13.62 21.15 -8.28
C SER A 369 13.47 19.68 -7.87
N ARG A 370 13.31 18.79 -8.85
CA ARG A 370 13.07 17.35 -8.61
C ARG A 370 14.25 16.69 -7.89
N GLY A 371 15.46 17.10 -8.29
CA GLY A 371 16.77 16.61 -7.83
C GLY A 371 17.26 15.31 -8.49
N ASN A 372 16.57 14.81 -9.51
CA ASN A 372 17.05 13.71 -10.34
C ASN A 372 16.90 14.06 -11.83
N THR A 373 17.66 13.37 -12.67
CA THR A 373 17.64 13.53 -14.13
C THR A 373 16.82 12.46 -14.85
N VAL A 374 16.62 12.60 -16.15
CA VAL A 374 16.11 11.56 -17.04
C VAL A 374 17.05 10.36 -17.09
N ALA A 375 18.36 10.60 -17.13
CA ALA A 375 19.36 9.53 -17.05
C ALA A 375 19.21 8.70 -15.77
N ASP A 376 18.92 9.35 -14.64
CA ASP A 376 18.64 8.64 -13.38
C ASP A 376 17.42 7.74 -13.47
N ASN A 377 16.34 8.23 -14.12
CA ASN A 377 15.13 7.46 -14.35
C ASN A 377 15.44 6.19 -15.15
N ILE A 378 16.13 6.33 -16.29
CA ILE A 378 16.46 5.22 -17.20
C ILE A 378 17.36 4.19 -16.50
N GLU A 379 18.43 4.65 -15.86
CA GLU A 379 19.37 3.78 -15.17
C GLU A 379 18.69 3.00 -14.03
N SER A 380 17.87 3.68 -13.22
CA SER A 380 17.14 3.06 -12.11
C SER A 380 16.17 1.98 -12.61
N ILE A 381 15.41 2.26 -13.66
CA ILE A 381 14.48 1.28 -14.25
C ILE A 381 15.25 0.05 -14.74
N ARG A 382 16.38 0.23 -15.45
CA ARG A 382 17.22 -0.87 -15.93
C ARG A 382 17.71 -1.75 -14.79
N ILE A 383 18.38 -1.13 -13.80
CA ILE A 383 18.95 -1.84 -12.65
C ILE A 383 17.86 -2.64 -11.94
N LEU A 384 16.71 -2.02 -11.66
CA LEU A 384 15.65 -2.67 -10.91
C LEU A 384 14.97 -3.79 -11.71
N LYS A 385 14.85 -3.66 -13.04
CA LYS A 385 14.40 -4.77 -13.90
C LYS A 385 15.37 -5.93 -13.92
N ASP A 386 16.68 -5.66 -13.99
CA ASP A 386 17.72 -6.70 -13.99
C ASP A 386 17.92 -7.36 -12.63
N LEU A 387 17.45 -6.73 -11.54
CA LEU A 387 17.25 -7.36 -10.22
C LEU A 387 15.90 -8.09 -10.08
N GLY A 388 15.08 -8.11 -11.13
CA GLY A 388 13.80 -8.81 -11.18
C GLY A 388 12.59 -8.04 -10.65
N PHE A 389 12.73 -6.80 -10.17
CA PHE A 389 11.61 -6.05 -9.59
C PHE A 389 10.51 -5.74 -10.61
N LYS A 390 9.26 -5.68 -10.13
CA LYS A 390 8.15 -5.01 -10.82
C LYS A 390 8.32 -3.50 -10.74
N ILE A 391 8.17 -2.79 -11.85
CA ILE A 391 8.35 -1.33 -11.93
C ILE A 391 7.00 -0.64 -12.08
N ASN A 392 6.65 0.20 -11.12
CA ASN A 392 5.53 1.12 -11.22
C ASN A 392 6.06 2.54 -11.40
N ALA A 393 5.90 3.12 -12.58
CA ALA A 393 6.28 4.50 -12.83
C ALA A 393 5.20 5.45 -12.28
N HIS A 394 5.62 6.53 -11.63
CA HIS A 394 4.75 7.63 -11.27
C HIS A 394 5.07 8.82 -12.19
N TYR A 395 4.07 9.21 -12.99
CA TYR A 395 4.14 10.30 -13.95
C TYR A 395 3.13 11.38 -13.57
N MET A 396 3.53 12.65 -13.68
CA MET A 396 2.74 13.80 -13.29
C MET A 396 2.47 14.71 -14.49
N PRO A 397 1.28 14.62 -15.11
CA PRO A 397 0.91 15.56 -16.15
C PRO A 397 0.57 16.95 -15.59
N GLY A 398 0.78 17.98 -16.38
CA GLY A 398 0.51 19.38 -16.03
C GLY A 398 1.54 19.99 -15.09
N LEU A 399 2.79 19.51 -15.11
CA LEU A 399 3.90 20.16 -14.42
C LEU A 399 4.24 21.52 -15.08
N PRO A 400 4.94 22.42 -14.37
CA PRO A 400 5.53 23.61 -14.99
C PRO A 400 6.29 23.28 -16.28
N LEU A 401 6.19 24.16 -17.28
CA LEU A 401 6.79 24.02 -18.61
C LEU A 401 6.19 22.92 -19.51
N THR A 402 5.18 22.17 -19.04
CA THR A 402 4.53 21.14 -19.88
C THR A 402 3.24 21.67 -20.53
N THR A 403 2.98 21.21 -21.76
CA THR A 403 1.69 21.33 -22.41
C THR A 403 0.97 19.98 -22.44
N LYS A 404 -0.34 19.97 -22.72
CA LYS A 404 -1.11 18.72 -22.87
C LYS A 404 -0.52 17.81 -23.96
N GLU A 405 -0.02 18.40 -25.03
CA GLU A 405 0.61 17.66 -26.13
C GLU A 405 1.93 17.04 -25.69
N MET A 406 2.79 17.80 -24.99
CA MET A 406 4.02 17.27 -24.41
C MET A 406 3.73 16.12 -23.44
N ASP A 407 2.72 16.22 -22.60
CA ASP A 407 2.35 15.13 -21.70
C ASP A 407 1.86 13.88 -22.42
N LEU A 408 1.09 14.03 -23.51
CA LEU A 408 0.66 12.89 -24.32
C LEU A 408 1.85 12.22 -25.01
N ILE A 409 2.77 13.00 -25.55
CA ILE A 409 4.02 12.50 -26.14
C ILE A 409 4.83 11.79 -25.06
N GLY A 410 5.02 12.39 -23.89
CA GLY A 410 5.77 11.81 -22.79
C GLY A 410 5.19 10.48 -22.33
N LEU A 411 3.87 10.40 -22.15
CA LEU A 411 3.18 9.16 -21.81
C LEU A 411 3.30 8.09 -22.89
N LYS A 412 3.22 8.46 -24.17
CA LYS A 412 3.44 7.53 -25.29
C LYS A 412 4.89 7.02 -25.30
N THR A 413 5.87 7.91 -25.13
CA THR A 413 7.30 7.58 -25.06
C THR A 413 7.60 6.58 -23.94
N LEU A 414 6.95 6.66 -22.76
CA LEU A 414 7.13 5.67 -21.70
C LEU A 414 6.83 4.22 -22.14
N PHE A 415 5.96 4.05 -23.13
CA PHE A 415 5.56 2.73 -23.63
C PHE A 415 6.33 2.27 -24.87
N GLU A 416 6.80 3.22 -25.68
CA GLU A 416 7.49 2.94 -26.94
C GLU A 416 9.01 2.88 -26.78
N ASN A 417 9.60 3.80 -26.02
CA ASN A 417 11.04 3.85 -25.80
C ASN A 417 11.47 2.65 -24.92
N PRO A 418 12.38 1.78 -25.40
CA PRO A 418 12.85 0.62 -24.65
C PRO A 418 13.50 1.00 -23.30
N ASP A 419 14.05 2.19 -23.12
CA ASP A 419 14.67 2.61 -21.87
C ASP A 419 13.71 2.64 -20.67
N TYR A 420 12.41 2.79 -20.93
CA TYR A 420 11.37 2.83 -19.90
C TYR A 420 10.58 1.53 -19.81
N LYS A 421 9.47 1.44 -20.55
CA LYS A 421 8.48 0.36 -20.53
C LYS A 421 8.11 -0.14 -19.12
N PRO A 422 7.49 0.70 -18.26
CA PRO A 422 7.16 0.34 -16.88
C PRO A 422 5.94 -0.60 -16.80
N ASP A 423 5.96 -1.62 -15.94
CA ASP A 423 4.88 -2.61 -15.82
C ASP A 423 3.56 -2.00 -15.33
N MET A 424 3.67 -0.94 -14.55
CA MET A 424 2.58 -0.25 -13.88
C MET A 424 2.75 1.26 -14.01
N LEU A 425 1.63 1.99 -13.96
CA LEU A 425 1.62 3.44 -14.02
C LEU A 425 0.68 4.04 -12.96
N LYS A 426 1.17 5.04 -12.22
CA LYS A 426 0.38 6.00 -11.44
C LYS A 426 0.41 7.35 -12.17
N LEU A 427 -0.75 7.80 -12.65
CA LEU A 427 -0.92 9.09 -13.31
C LEU A 427 -1.49 10.09 -12.31
N TYR A 428 -0.71 11.05 -11.85
CA TYR A 428 -1.17 12.03 -10.86
C TYR A 428 -1.06 13.44 -11.42
N PRO A 429 -2.15 14.01 -11.95
CA PRO A 429 -2.15 15.41 -12.39
C PRO A 429 -1.56 16.33 -11.32
N CYS A 430 -0.74 17.27 -11.76
CA CYS A 430 -0.15 18.28 -10.89
C CYS A 430 -1.27 19.09 -10.23
N MET A 431 -1.15 19.28 -8.91
CA MET A 431 -2.11 20.01 -8.10
C MET A 431 -1.36 21.05 -7.29
N VAL A 432 -2.00 22.19 -7.07
CA VAL A 432 -1.46 23.30 -6.29
C VAL A 432 -1.91 23.15 -4.85
N MET A 433 -0.96 23.21 -3.92
CA MET A 433 -1.19 23.09 -2.48
C MET A 433 -0.61 24.31 -1.77
N GLU A 434 -1.35 24.86 -0.81
CA GLU A 434 -0.90 26.02 -0.03
C GLU A 434 0.48 25.80 0.61
N GLY A 435 1.29 26.86 0.60
CA GLY A 435 2.65 26.88 1.14
C GLY A 435 3.71 26.14 0.31
N THR A 436 3.37 25.74 -0.92
CA THR A 436 4.36 25.26 -1.90
C THR A 436 4.79 26.39 -2.83
N LYS A 437 5.99 26.32 -3.42
CA LYS A 437 6.42 27.28 -4.44
C LYS A 437 5.43 27.38 -5.60
N LEU A 438 4.83 26.26 -5.99
CA LEU A 438 3.83 26.23 -7.05
C LEU A 438 2.55 27.03 -6.70
N TYR A 439 2.22 27.14 -5.41
CA TYR A 439 1.11 27.98 -4.96
C TYR A 439 1.41 29.47 -5.12
N ASP A 440 2.64 29.88 -4.84
CA ASP A 440 3.06 31.27 -5.08
C ASP A 440 3.10 31.57 -6.58
N ASP A 441 3.61 30.65 -7.39
CA ASP A 441 3.61 30.79 -8.85
C ASP A 441 2.17 30.87 -9.39
N TRP A 442 1.24 30.07 -8.88
CA TRP A 442 -0.19 30.13 -9.24
C TRP A 442 -0.84 31.46 -8.83
N LYS A 443 -0.65 31.91 -7.59
CA LYS A 443 -1.19 33.19 -7.10
C LYS A 443 -0.70 34.39 -7.91
N ASN A 444 0.56 34.34 -8.37
CA ASN A 444 1.17 35.39 -9.18
C ASN A 444 0.86 35.23 -10.70
N GLY A 445 -0.02 34.32 -11.09
CA GLY A 445 -0.39 34.10 -12.50
C GLY A 445 0.68 33.44 -13.36
N LYS A 446 1.76 32.92 -12.75
CA LYS A 446 2.90 32.27 -13.45
C LYS A 446 2.65 30.79 -13.73
N PHE A 447 1.65 30.18 -13.12
CA PHE A 447 1.30 28.77 -13.32
C PHE A 447 -0.21 28.56 -13.34
N ASN A 448 -0.70 27.76 -14.28
CA ASN A 448 -2.10 27.35 -14.36
C ASN A 448 -2.20 25.81 -14.40
N PRO A 449 -2.70 25.14 -13.35
CA PRO A 449 -2.81 23.69 -13.32
C PRO A 449 -3.92 23.17 -14.23
N LEU A 450 -3.83 21.89 -14.63
CA LEU A 450 -4.91 21.21 -15.35
C LEU A 450 -6.19 21.15 -14.50
N THR A 451 -7.31 21.53 -15.09
CA THR A 451 -8.63 21.31 -14.49
C THR A 451 -9.00 19.82 -14.49
N THR A 452 -10.00 19.43 -13.69
CA THR A 452 -10.55 18.07 -13.67
C THR A 452 -10.95 17.59 -15.08
N LYS A 453 -11.56 18.46 -15.90
CA LYS A 453 -11.99 18.10 -17.26
C LYS A 453 -10.79 17.84 -18.16
N GLU A 454 -9.81 18.74 -18.17
CA GLU A 454 -8.62 18.64 -19.01
C GLU A 454 -7.75 17.44 -18.64
N ALA A 455 -7.56 17.20 -17.35
CA ALA A 455 -6.87 16.01 -16.87
C ALA A 455 -7.60 14.72 -17.30
N ALA A 456 -8.93 14.69 -17.21
CA ALA A 456 -9.71 13.53 -17.64
C ALA A 456 -9.61 13.29 -19.15
N GLU A 457 -9.67 14.35 -19.96
CA GLU A 457 -9.52 14.28 -21.41
C GLU A 457 -8.13 13.74 -21.79
N MET A 458 -7.07 14.35 -21.28
CA MET A 458 -5.70 13.94 -21.57
C MET A 458 -5.44 12.49 -21.15
N ILE A 459 -5.84 12.07 -19.94
CA ILE A 459 -5.67 10.68 -19.49
C ILE A 459 -6.49 9.71 -20.37
N SER A 460 -7.66 10.13 -20.86
CA SER A 460 -8.47 9.30 -21.77
C SER A 460 -7.78 9.12 -23.13
N GLU A 461 -7.11 10.15 -23.64
CA GLU A 461 -6.30 10.05 -24.86
C GLU A 461 -5.06 9.18 -24.64
N ALA A 462 -4.33 9.36 -23.54
CA ALA A 462 -3.16 8.55 -23.20
C ALA A 462 -3.49 7.05 -23.12
N LYS A 463 -4.71 6.71 -22.67
CA LYS A 463 -5.19 5.32 -22.57
C LYS A 463 -5.25 4.56 -23.90
N LYS A 464 -5.24 5.26 -25.04
CA LYS A 464 -5.15 4.65 -26.38
C LYS A 464 -3.81 3.95 -26.60
N PHE A 465 -2.74 4.47 -26.01
CA PHE A 465 -1.37 4.01 -26.20
C PHE A 465 -0.93 2.98 -25.17
N VAL A 466 -1.71 2.78 -24.09
CA VAL A 466 -1.31 1.90 -22.99
C VAL A 466 -1.27 0.44 -23.45
N PRO A 467 -0.09 -0.22 -23.45
CA PRO A 467 0.05 -1.60 -23.91
C PRO A 467 -0.67 -2.62 -23.03
N LYS A 468 -0.89 -3.81 -23.60
CA LYS A 468 -1.52 -4.94 -22.91
C LYS A 468 -0.82 -5.37 -21.62
N TRP A 469 0.50 -5.20 -21.54
CA TRP A 469 1.34 -5.61 -20.43
C TRP A 469 1.42 -4.56 -19.29
N VAL A 470 0.86 -3.35 -19.50
CA VAL A 470 0.86 -2.26 -18.52
C VAL A 470 -0.42 -2.27 -17.68
N ARG A 471 -0.29 -1.99 -16.38
CA ARG A 471 -1.44 -1.74 -15.50
C ARG A 471 -1.47 -0.28 -15.02
N VAL A 472 -2.50 0.47 -15.42
CA VAL A 472 -2.76 1.81 -14.86
C VAL A 472 -3.39 1.67 -13.47
N MET A 473 -2.56 1.80 -12.45
CA MET A 473 -2.92 1.61 -11.04
C MET A 473 -3.89 2.68 -10.56
N ARG A 474 -3.54 3.95 -10.78
CA ARG A 474 -4.31 5.11 -10.34
C ARG A 474 -4.18 6.25 -11.35
N VAL A 475 -5.20 7.11 -11.34
CA VAL A 475 -5.28 8.32 -12.18
C VAL A 475 -5.41 9.61 -11.36
N GLN A 476 -5.30 9.50 -10.03
CA GLN A 476 -5.33 10.61 -9.08
C GLN A 476 -4.73 10.19 -7.74
N ARG A 477 -4.27 11.17 -6.96
CA ARG A 477 -3.82 10.97 -5.56
C ARG A 477 -5.02 10.88 -4.62
N ASP A 478 -4.78 10.33 -3.43
CA ASP A 478 -5.75 10.29 -2.33
C ASP A 478 -5.68 11.54 -1.45
N ILE A 479 -5.51 12.72 -2.06
CA ILE A 479 -5.50 14.00 -1.34
C ILE A 479 -6.95 14.50 -1.25
N PRO A 480 -7.44 14.89 -0.06
CA PRO A 480 -8.78 15.46 0.05
C PRO A 480 -8.90 16.76 -0.75
N SER A 481 -9.98 16.91 -1.52
CA SER A 481 -10.15 18.05 -2.43
C SER A 481 -10.16 19.41 -1.73
N TYR A 482 -10.57 19.48 -0.46
CA TYR A 482 -10.58 20.72 0.33
C TYR A 482 -9.17 21.20 0.72
N ILE A 483 -8.12 20.40 0.50
CA ILE A 483 -6.72 20.78 0.72
C ILE A 483 -6.09 21.34 -0.57
N THR A 484 -6.65 21.01 -1.73
CA THR A 484 -6.14 21.46 -3.03
C THR A 484 -6.57 22.90 -3.29
N SER A 485 -5.61 23.80 -3.50
CA SER A 485 -5.88 25.21 -3.82
C SER A 485 -6.30 25.40 -5.28
N ALA A 486 -5.69 24.63 -6.21
CA ALA A 486 -6.05 24.65 -7.63
C ALA A 486 -5.66 23.33 -8.35
N GLY A 487 -6.30 23.05 -9.47
CA GLY A 487 -6.10 21.85 -10.29
C GLY A 487 -7.28 20.88 -10.21
N VAL A 488 -7.00 19.58 -10.16
CA VAL A 488 -8.05 18.56 -10.03
C VAL A 488 -8.74 18.66 -8.67
N ASP A 489 -10.04 18.95 -8.70
CA ASP A 489 -10.89 19.29 -7.54
C ASP A 489 -11.95 18.22 -7.23
N ARG A 490 -11.83 17.04 -7.84
CA ARG A 490 -12.74 15.89 -7.67
C ARG A 490 -11.99 14.64 -7.22
N THR A 491 -12.59 13.89 -6.30
CA THR A 491 -12.01 12.64 -5.77
C THR A 491 -12.36 11.40 -6.61
N ASN A 492 -13.05 11.56 -7.74
CA ASN A 492 -13.53 10.47 -8.60
C ASN A 492 -13.13 10.66 -10.08
N LEU A 493 -11.98 11.29 -10.37
CA LEU A 493 -11.42 11.54 -11.71
C LEU A 493 -11.47 10.31 -12.63
N ARG A 494 -11.26 9.11 -12.09
CA ARG A 494 -11.39 7.86 -12.86
C ARG A 494 -12.75 7.68 -13.53
N GLN A 495 -13.84 8.06 -12.87
CA GLN A 495 -15.19 7.96 -13.43
C GLN A 495 -15.37 8.92 -14.61
N TYR A 496 -14.76 10.11 -14.54
CA TYR A 496 -14.75 11.07 -15.65
C TYR A 496 -13.94 10.53 -16.83
N VAL A 497 -12.74 9.98 -16.59
CA VAL A 497 -11.95 9.31 -17.63
C VAL A 497 -12.75 8.17 -18.29
N GLU A 498 -13.40 7.32 -17.48
CA GLU A 498 -14.21 6.22 -18.00
C GLU A 498 -15.42 6.70 -18.80
N LYS A 499 -16.07 7.79 -18.37
CA LYS A 499 -17.16 8.43 -19.11
C LYS A 499 -16.69 8.94 -20.48
N ILE A 500 -15.60 9.70 -20.52
CA ILE A 500 -15.03 10.23 -21.77
C ILE A 500 -14.60 9.09 -22.70
N CYS A 501 -13.95 8.04 -22.17
CA CYS A 501 -13.60 6.89 -22.99
C CYS A 501 -14.83 6.25 -23.65
N ARG A 502 -15.96 6.13 -22.95
CA ARG A 502 -17.20 5.60 -23.54
C ARG A 502 -17.78 6.53 -24.60
N GLU A 503 -17.88 7.82 -24.30
CA GLU A 503 -18.43 8.83 -25.23
C GLU A 503 -17.62 8.93 -26.52
N LYS A 504 -16.28 8.80 -26.43
CA LYS A 504 -15.37 8.85 -27.57
C LYS A 504 -15.07 7.48 -28.20
N GLY A 505 -15.68 6.39 -27.74
CA GLY A 505 -15.39 5.04 -28.23
C GLY A 505 -13.95 4.56 -28.00
N ILE A 506 -13.24 5.10 -27.01
CA ILE A 506 -11.85 4.74 -26.69
C ILE A 506 -11.81 3.42 -25.92
N LYS A 507 -11.29 2.37 -26.56
CA LYS A 507 -11.06 1.06 -25.94
C LYS A 507 -9.67 0.97 -25.33
N CYS A 508 -9.57 1.00 -23.99
CA CYS A 508 -8.30 0.80 -23.28
C CYS A 508 -8.00 -0.68 -23.06
N ARG A 509 -6.80 -1.13 -23.44
CA ARG A 509 -6.37 -2.55 -23.33
C ARG A 509 -5.37 -2.82 -22.21
N CYS A 510 -5.20 -1.89 -21.27
CA CYS A 510 -4.34 -2.13 -20.11
C CYS A 510 -4.86 -3.30 -19.24
N ILE A 511 -4.00 -3.90 -18.42
CA ILE A 511 -4.34 -5.02 -17.52
C ILE A 511 -5.58 -4.74 -16.69
N ARG A 512 -5.67 -3.54 -16.09
CA ARG A 512 -6.79 -3.16 -15.22
C ARG A 512 -8.14 -3.12 -15.95
N CYS A 513 -8.15 -2.81 -17.24
CA CYS A 513 -9.37 -2.75 -18.05
C CYS A 513 -9.82 -4.13 -18.54
N ARG A 514 -8.96 -5.15 -18.41
CA ARG A 514 -9.20 -6.51 -18.90
C ARG A 514 -9.26 -7.55 -17.78
N GLU A 515 -8.81 -7.25 -16.56
CA GLU A 515 -8.80 -8.22 -15.46
C GLU A 515 -10.20 -8.81 -15.21
N ALA A 516 -10.29 -10.14 -15.16
CA ALA A 516 -11.55 -10.90 -15.10
C ALA A 516 -12.47 -10.47 -13.95
N GLY A 517 -11.89 -9.97 -12.85
CA GLY A 517 -12.65 -9.48 -11.71
C GLY A 517 -13.50 -8.21 -11.95
N PHE A 518 -13.36 -7.54 -13.09
CA PHE A 518 -14.23 -6.43 -13.52
C PHE A 518 -15.22 -6.81 -14.63
N HIS A 519 -15.15 -8.03 -15.17
CA HIS A 519 -15.93 -8.44 -16.34
C HIS A 519 -16.95 -9.51 -15.99
N SER A 520 -18.24 -9.17 -16.13
CA SER A 520 -19.36 -10.12 -15.97
C SER A 520 -19.39 -11.19 -17.07
N MET A 521 -18.65 -10.98 -18.17
CA MET A 521 -18.59 -11.86 -19.34
C MET A 521 -17.40 -12.82 -19.32
N ALA A 522 -16.72 -12.99 -18.17
CA ALA A 522 -15.61 -13.92 -18.06
C ALA A 522 -16.06 -15.36 -18.34
N ASN A 523 -15.54 -15.95 -19.42
CA ASN A 523 -15.80 -17.34 -19.78
C ASN A 523 -14.51 -18.17 -19.62
N PHE A 524 -14.49 -19.06 -18.64
CA PHE A 524 -13.32 -19.90 -18.31
C PHE A 524 -13.04 -21.00 -19.33
N ASN A 525 -13.98 -21.30 -20.24
CA ASN A 525 -13.83 -22.38 -21.22
C ASN A 525 -13.00 -21.98 -22.46
N ASN A 526 -12.71 -20.68 -22.64
CA ASN A 526 -12.03 -20.15 -23.83
C ASN A 526 -10.65 -19.52 -23.51
N ILE A 527 -9.98 -19.97 -22.45
CA ILE A 527 -8.70 -19.40 -22.04
C ILE A 527 -7.59 -19.85 -23.00
N GLN A 528 -6.90 -18.88 -23.59
CA GLN A 528 -5.72 -19.10 -24.41
C GLN A 528 -4.48 -18.50 -23.75
N THR A 529 -3.32 -19.11 -23.99
CA THR A 529 -2.04 -18.56 -23.55
C THR A 529 -1.39 -17.78 -24.68
N THR A 530 -1.18 -16.48 -24.50
CA THR A 530 -0.48 -15.61 -25.45
C THR A 530 0.86 -15.15 -24.89
N ILE A 531 1.81 -14.81 -25.78
CA ILE A 531 3.11 -14.24 -25.41
C ILE A 531 3.29 -12.95 -26.19
N THR A 532 3.50 -11.84 -25.48
CA THR A 532 3.92 -10.57 -26.08
C THR A 532 5.37 -10.30 -25.70
N GLU A 533 6.23 -10.34 -26.70
CA GLU A 533 7.66 -10.04 -26.57
C GLU A 533 7.93 -8.54 -26.79
N TYR A 534 8.81 -7.96 -25.98
CA TYR A 534 9.28 -6.59 -26.20
C TYR A 534 10.64 -6.34 -25.55
N GLU A 535 11.46 -5.50 -26.18
CA GLU A 535 12.71 -5.04 -25.60
C GLU A 535 12.46 -3.99 -24.53
N ALA A 536 13.14 -4.10 -23.39
CA ALA A 536 13.11 -3.08 -22.36
C ALA A 536 14.41 -3.03 -21.55
N SER A 537 14.99 -1.83 -21.46
CA SER A 537 16.17 -1.50 -20.67
C SER A 537 17.34 -2.44 -21.00
N GLY A 538 17.67 -2.57 -22.29
CA GLY A 538 18.71 -3.47 -22.82
C GLY A 538 18.41 -4.97 -22.73
N GLY A 539 17.34 -5.37 -22.06
CA GLY A 539 16.94 -6.77 -21.90
C GLY A 539 15.67 -7.10 -22.68
N LYS A 540 15.23 -8.35 -22.56
CA LYS A 540 14.09 -8.88 -23.29
C LYS A 540 12.98 -9.27 -22.33
N GLU A 541 11.77 -8.77 -22.53
CA GLU A 541 10.59 -9.07 -21.72
C GLU A 541 9.60 -9.92 -22.50
N PHE A 542 8.95 -10.85 -21.81
CA PHE A 542 7.89 -11.70 -22.32
C PHE A 542 6.71 -11.60 -21.36
N PHE A 543 5.63 -10.98 -21.83
CA PHE A 543 4.36 -10.95 -21.13
C PHE A 543 3.51 -12.15 -21.57
N ILE A 544 3.52 -13.19 -20.75
CA ILE A 544 2.79 -14.44 -20.98
C ILE A 544 1.42 -14.32 -20.31
N ALA A 545 0.34 -14.32 -21.06
CA ALA A 545 -1.00 -14.03 -20.55
C ALA A 545 -1.97 -15.19 -20.79
N ALA A 546 -2.79 -15.49 -19.79
CA ALA A 546 -3.95 -16.36 -19.91
C ALA A 546 -5.17 -15.47 -20.15
N GLU A 547 -5.66 -15.41 -21.38
CA GLU A 547 -6.71 -14.48 -21.81
C GLU A 547 -7.78 -15.13 -22.70
N ASP A 548 -9.01 -14.64 -22.59
CA ASP A 548 -10.07 -14.84 -23.58
C ASP A 548 -9.95 -13.74 -24.62
N LEU A 549 -9.45 -14.10 -25.80
CA LEU A 549 -9.22 -13.17 -26.91
C LEU A 549 -10.50 -12.61 -27.51
N LYS A 550 -11.61 -13.34 -27.43
CA LYS A 550 -12.90 -12.93 -27.98
C LYS A 550 -13.50 -11.79 -27.14
N ASN A 551 -13.47 -11.96 -25.81
CA ASN A 551 -14.05 -10.99 -24.88
C ASN A 551 -13.04 -9.97 -24.33
N ASP A 552 -11.75 -10.09 -24.71
CA ASP A 552 -10.64 -9.25 -24.24
C ASP A 552 -10.50 -9.27 -22.70
N VAL A 553 -10.63 -10.46 -22.11
CA VAL A 553 -10.59 -10.70 -20.65
C VAL A 553 -9.28 -11.40 -20.26
N LEU A 554 -8.63 -10.92 -19.21
CA LEU A 554 -7.36 -11.42 -18.69
C LEU A 554 -7.58 -12.16 -17.35
N PHE A 555 -7.22 -13.44 -17.30
CA PHE A 555 -7.38 -14.30 -16.11
C PHE A 555 -6.09 -14.42 -15.29
N GLY A 556 -4.94 -14.25 -15.91
CA GLY A 556 -3.65 -14.24 -15.23
C GLY A 556 -2.53 -13.94 -16.19
N PHE A 557 -1.34 -13.64 -15.67
CA PHE A 557 -0.15 -13.41 -16.48
C PHE A 557 1.14 -13.73 -15.72
N CYS A 558 2.21 -13.94 -16.47
CA CYS A 558 3.58 -14.08 -16.01
C CYS A 558 4.48 -13.09 -16.77
N ARG A 559 5.33 -12.36 -16.05
CA ARG A 559 6.37 -11.49 -16.60
C ARG A 559 7.70 -12.21 -16.54
N LEU A 560 8.18 -12.66 -17.69
CA LEU A 560 9.49 -13.31 -17.85
C LEU A 560 10.46 -12.31 -18.46
N ARG A 561 11.68 -12.22 -17.94
CA ARG A 561 12.74 -11.33 -18.43
C ARG A 561 14.04 -12.09 -18.66
N PHE A 562 14.71 -11.79 -19.75
CA PHE A 562 16.15 -12.05 -19.89
C PHE A 562 16.89 -10.74 -19.59
N PRO A 563 17.69 -10.69 -18.51
CA PRO A 563 18.27 -9.46 -18.03
C PRO A 563 19.40 -8.99 -18.94
N SER A 564 19.65 -7.68 -18.96
CA SER A 564 20.77 -7.10 -19.73
C SER A 564 22.08 -7.14 -18.96
N GLN A 565 21.99 -7.14 -17.62
CA GLN A 565 23.12 -7.18 -16.69
C GLN A 565 22.89 -8.22 -15.60
N PHE A 566 23.97 -8.89 -15.19
CA PHE A 566 23.96 -9.93 -14.16
C PHE A 566 24.37 -9.32 -12.81
N LEU A 567 23.47 -8.56 -12.20
CA LEU A 567 23.78 -7.68 -11.06
C LEU A 567 23.88 -8.39 -9.69
N ARG A 568 23.76 -9.71 -9.68
CA ARG A 568 23.71 -10.57 -8.50
C ARG A 568 24.32 -11.93 -8.82
N PRO A 569 25.00 -12.61 -7.88
CA PRO A 569 25.57 -13.94 -8.12
C PRO A 569 24.52 -15.00 -8.47
N GLU A 570 23.27 -14.84 -8.01
CA GLU A 570 22.19 -15.76 -8.33
C GLU A 570 21.69 -15.62 -9.78
N ILE A 571 22.02 -14.51 -10.46
CA ILE A 571 21.58 -14.19 -11.81
C ILE A 571 22.79 -14.30 -12.74
N THR A 572 22.70 -15.16 -13.73
CA THR A 572 23.78 -15.44 -14.71
C THR A 572 23.27 -15.26 -16.14
N GLU A 573 24.15 -15.41 -17.12
CA GLU A 573 23.78 -15.42 -18.54
C GLU A 573 22.75 -16.48 -18.91
N ASN A 574 22.72 -17.61 -18.19
CA ASN A 574 21.77 -18.69 -18.41
C ASN A 574 20.45 -18.51 -17.63
N SER A 575 20.31 -17.41 -16.88
CA SER A 575 19.14 -17.16 -16.05
C SER A 575 17.99 -16.49 -16.81
N ALA A 576 16.77 -16.92 -16.49
CA ALA A 576 15.53 -16.29 -16.88
C ALA A 576 14.75 -15.84 -15.62
N LEU A 577 14.42 -14.56 -15.55
CA LEU A 577 13.82 -13.94 -14.38
C LEU A 577 12.30 -13.93 -14.49
N ILE A 578 11.59 -14.49 -13.50
CA ILE A 578 10.16 -14.22 -13.34
C ILE A 578 9.99 -13.06 -12.36
N ARG A 579 9.52 -11.94 -12.93
CA ARG A 579 9.32 -10.67 -12.22
C ARG A 579 7.95 -10.60 -11.55
N GLU A 580 6.97 -11.28 -12.12
CA GLU A 580 5.61 -11.35 -11.59
C GLU A 580 4.89 -12.59 -12.10
N LEU A 581 4.19 -13.29 -11.21
CA LEU A 581 3.14 -14.24 -11.54
C LEU A 581 1.87 -13.79 -10.83
N HIS A 582 0.82 -13.49 -11.60
CA HIS A 582 -0.45 -13.02 -11.05
C HIS A 582 -1.61 -13.78 -11.66
N VAL A 583 -2.52 -14.27 -10.82
CA VAL A 583 -3.77 -14.91 -11.23
C VAL A 583 -4.91 -14.16 -10.57
N PHE A 584 -5.86 -13.70 -11.38
CA PHE A 584 -7.05 -13.03 -10.88
C PHE A 584 -8.05 -14.07 -10.36
N SER A 585 -8.59 -13.84 -9.18
CA SER A 585 -9.78 -14.55 -8.71
C SER A 585 -11.01 -14.10 -9.51
N ALA A 586 -11.94 -15.01 -9.78
CA ALA A 586 -13.28 -14.62 -10.20
C ALA A 586 -13.84 -13.63 -9.19
N ALA A 587 -14.42 -12.53 -9.67
CA ALA A 587 -15.22 -11.70 -8.79
C ALA A 587 -16.35 -12.58 -8.27
N ALA A 588 -16.40 -12.83 -6.96
CA ALA A 588 -17.58 -13.43 -6.37
C ALA A 588 -18.75 -12.52 -6.73
N GLN A 589 -19.66 -13.01 -7.58
CA GLN A 589 -20.96 -12.35 -7.75
C GLN A 589 -21.60 -12.31 -6.35
N ILE A 590 -21.98 -11.12 -5.93
CA ILE A 590 -22.59 -10.86 -4.61
C ILE A 590 -23.78 -11.82 -4.45
N GLY A 591 -23.85 -12.55 -3.34
CA GLY A 591 -24.94 -13.47 -3.03
C GLY A 591 -24.79 -14.94 -3.47
N LYS A 592 -23.71 -15.34 -4.14
CA LYS A 592 -23.41 -16.77 -4.39
C LYS A 592 -22.02 -17.14 -3.85
N ARG A 593 -21.96 -18.11 -2.92
CA ARG A 593 -20.74 -18.90 -2.73
C ARG A 593 -20.52 -19.63 -4.04
N SER A 594 -19.60 -19.15 -4.88
CA SER A 594 -19.35 -19.81 -6.15
C SER A 594 -18.38 -20.96 -5.94
N ASP A 595 -18.82 -22.15 -6.38
CA ASP A 595 -17.97 -23.30 -6.68
C ASP A 595 -16.89 -22.96 -7.75
N ASP A 596 -16.91 -21.76 -8.35
CA ASP A 596 -15.94 -21.23 -9.32
C ASP A 596 -14.49 -21.20 -8.82
N SER A 597 -14.25 -21.32 -7.50
CA SER A 597 -12.88 -21.47 -6.96
C SER A 597 -12.16 -22.71 -7.53
N PHE A 598 -12.91 -23.74 -7.96
CA PHE A 598 -12.36 -24.93 -8.60
C PHE A 598 -11.83 -24.66 -10.02
N GLN A 599 -12.43 -23.72 -10.80
CA GLN A 599 -12.02 -23.45 -12.19
C GLN A 599 -10.66 -22.74 -12.30
N HIS A 600 -10.17 -22.08 -11.24
CA HIS A 600 -8.88 -21.40 -11.23
C HIS A 600 -7.68 -22.30 -10.93
N ARG A 601 -7.89 -23.56 -10.55
CA ARG A 601 -6.83 -24.51 -10.18
C ARG A 601 -6.06 -24.95 -11.43
N GLY A 602 -5.06 -24.16 -11.82
CA GLY A 602 -4.12 -24.54 -12.88
C GLY A 602 -3.50 -23.39 -13.64
N ILE A 603 -4.18 -22.23 -13.73
CA ILE A 603 -3.71 -21.09 -14.54
C ILE A 603 -2.29 -20.66 -14.13
N GLY A 604 -2.04 -20.49 -12.83
CA GLY A 604 -0.72 -20.08 -12.33
C GLY A 604 0.38 -21.11 -12.64
N LYS A 605 0.06 -22.40 -12.57
CA LYS A 605 0.99 -23.48 -12.91
C LYS A 605 1.26 -23.52 -14.41
N ASN A 606 0.23 -23.37 -15.24
CA ASN A 606 0.36 -23.39 -16.70
C ASN A 606 1.16 -22.18 -17.21
N LEU A 607 0.92 -20.99 -16.66
CA LEU A 607 1.72 -19.80 -16.97
C LEU A 607 3.20 -19.99 -16.60
N LEU A 608 3.47 -20.60 -15.44
CA LEU A 608 4.82 -20.89 -15.00
C LEU A 608 5.50 -21.92 -15.92
N LEU A 609 4.79 -23.01 -16.27
CA LEU A 609 5.29 -24.01 -17.23
C LEU A 609 5.60 -23.39 -18.59
N LYS A 610 4.73 -22.50 -19.09
CA LYS A 610 4.99 -21.78 -20.34
C LYS A 610 6.21 -20.88 -20.24
N ALA A 611 6.43 -20.22 -19.09
CA ALA A 611 7.64 -19.45 -18.85
C ALA A 611 8.91 -20.32 -18.85
N GLU A 612 8.87 -21.50 -18.22
CA GLU A 612 9.97 -22.48 -18.24
C GLU A 612 10.25 -22.97 -19.67
N GLU A 613 9.22 -23.26 -20.46
CA GLU A 613 9.34 -23.66 -21.87
C GLU A 613 9.98 -22.56 -22.72
N THR A 614 9.50 -21.32 -22.59
CA THR A 614 10.05 -20.15 -23.30
C THR A 614 11.51 -19.90 -22.91
N ALA A 615 11.86 -20.09 -21.64
CA ALA A 615 13.24 -19.99 -21.18
C ALA A 615 14.14 -21.04 -21.86
N LYS A 616 13.75 -22.32 -21.88
CA LYS A 616 14.51 -23.39 -22.55
C LYS A 616 14.69 -23.15 -24.04
N GLN A 617 13.62 -22.73 -24.73
CA GLN A 617 13.65 -22.42 -26.16
C GLN A 617 14.62 -21.28 -26.51
N ASN A 618 14.94 -20.43 -25.53
CA ASN A 618 15.91 -19.33 -25.67
C ASN A 618 17.25 -19.64 -24.98
N GLY A 619 17.57 -20.93 -24.76
CA GLY A 619 18.87 -21.38 -24.24
C GLY A 619 19.12 -21.06 -22.77
N LYS A 620 18.07 -20.82 -21.97
CA LYS A 620 18.17 -20.60 -20.53
C LYS A 620 17.97 -21.92 -19.78
N ASP A 621 18.78 -22.16 -18.74
CA ASP A 621 18.78 -23.39 -17.93
C ASP A 621 18.41 -23.14 -16.45
N LYS A 622 18.24 -21.87 -16.05
CA LYS A 622 17.96 -21.46 -14.67
C LYS A 622 16.81 -20.47 -14.62
N MET A 623 15.78 -20.79 -13.84
CA MET A 623 14.72 -19.86 -13.48
C MET A 623 15.03 -19.18 -12.16
N VAL A 624 14.82 -17.86 -12.09
CA VAL A 624 15.00 -17.05 -10.88
C VAL A 624 13.75 -16.21 -10.66
N ILE A 625 13.10 -16.36 -9.51
CA ILE A 625 11.81 -15.71 -9.22
C ILE A 625 11.95 -14.75 -8.04
N ILE A 626 11.55 -13.49 -8.24
CA ILE A 626 11.37 -12.53 -7.14
C ILE A 626 10.02 -12.77 -6.44
N SER A 627 10.03 -13.62 -5.42
CA SER A 627 8.82 -14.03 -4.71
C SER A 627 8.59 -13.20 -3.45
N GLY A 628 7.35 -12.79 -3.22
CA GLY A 628 6.95 -12.27 -1.91
C GLY A 628 7.12 -13.34 -0.84
N ILE A 629 7.50 -12.95 0.37
CA ILE A 629 7.85 -13.86 1.47
C ILE A 629 6.75 -14.92 1.70
N GLY A 630 5.50 -14.45 1.85
CA GLY A 630 4.32 -15.30 2.05
C GLY A 630 3.88 -16.12 0.83
N ALA A 631 4.54 -15.97 -0.32
CA ALA A 631 4.29 -16.74 -1.54
C ALA A 631 5.37 -17.80 -1.83
N ARG A 632 6.49 -17.83 -1.08
CA ARG A 632 7.60 -18.76 -1.32
C ARG A 632 7.18 -20.24 -1.28
N GLU A 633 6.30 -20.60 -0.35
CA GLU A 633 5.74 -21.96 -0.23
C GLU A 633 5.02 -22.45 -1.49
N TYR A 634 4.40 -21.54 -2.26
CA TYR A 634 3.79 -21.91 -3.54
C TYR A 634 4.84 -22.41 -4.53
N PHE A 635 5.99 -21.75 -4.61
CA PHE A 635 7.07 -22.12 -5.52
C PHE A 635 7.84 -23.35 -5.03
N ARG A 636 8.00 -23.54 -3.71
CA ARG A 636 8.60 -24.75 -3.14
C ARG A 636 7.87 -26.03 -3.58
N LYS A 637 6.54 -25.99 -3.58
CA LYS A 637 5.70 -27.10 -4.08
C LYS A 637 5.88 -27.40 -5.58
N LEU A 638 6.48 -26.48 -6.32
CA LEU A 638 6.76 -26.61 -7.76
C LEU A 638 8.25 -26.90 -8.05
N GLY A 639 9.02 -27.23 -7.01
CA GLY A 639 10.43 -27.63 -7.13
C GLY A 639 11.44 -26.48 -7.07
N TYR A 640 11.02 -25.26 -6.69
CA TYR A 640 11.93 -24.14 -6.50
C TYR A 640 12.52 -24.15 -5.08
N VAL A 641 13.78 -23.77 -4.97
CA VAL A 641 14.51 -23.62 -3.69
C VAL A 641 14.86 -22.15 -3.45
N LEU A 642 15.03 -21.76 -2.19
CA LEU A 642 15.42 -20.39 -1.85
C LEU A 642 16.95 -20.24 -2.02
N GLU A 643 17.39 -19.35 -2.90
CA GLU A 643 18.80 -18.99 -3.13
C GLU A 643 18.92 -17.46 -3.02
N GLY A 644 19.63 -16.97 -2.01
CA GLY A 644 19.66 -15.55 -1.68
C GLY A 644 18.23 -15.00 -1.42
N PRO A 645 17.82 -13.90 -2.09
CA PRO A 645 16.47 -13.36 -1.97
C PRO A 645 15.45 -14.02 -2.91
N TYR A 646 15.88 -14.92 -3.81
CA TYR A 646 15.06 -15.45 -4.92
C TYR A 646 14.63 -16.91 -4.71
N MET A 647 13.55 -17.31 -5.38
CA MET A 647 13.20 -18.71 -5.56
C MET A 647 13.78 -19.18 -6.90
N VAL A 648 14.62 -20.23 -6.89
CA VAL A 648 15.41 -20.68 -8.03
C VAL A 648 15.10 -22.14 -8.38
N LYS A 649 15.15 -22.48 -9.67
CA LYS A 649 15.03 -23.85 -10.19
C LYS A 649 15.87 -24.01 -11.45
N ARG A 650 16.61 -25.11 -11.56
CA ARG A 650 17.22 -25.55 -12.84
C ARG A 650 16.15 -26.24 -13.68
N ILE A 651 16.07 -25.90 -14.97
CA ILE A 651 15.00 -26.35 -15.86
C ILE A 651 15.47 -27.27 -16.97
#